data_AF-A0A4R8I700-F1
#
_entry.id   AF-A0A4R8I700-F1
#
_cell.length_a   1.000
_cell.length_b   1.000
_cell.length_c   1.000
_cell.angle_alpha   90.00
_cell.angle_beta   90.00
_cell.angle_gamma   90.00
#
_symmetry.space_group_name_H-M   'P 1'
#
loop_
_entity.id
_entity.type
_entity.pdbx_description
1 polymer ?
#
loop_
_entity_poly.entity_id
_entity_poly.type
_entity_poly.pdbx_seq_one_letter_code
_entity_poly.pdbx_strand_id
1 'polypeptide(L)'
;MVKKIFILSALIGFLGLSAQKTHTVAPKETPYGISKQYGITIDELYQLNPSKKEGGLKIGDVITVSKSGSQPKTSTPKATPVSAVTNNGKTGFITLQPKQTIYGITKQYKISEADLRKLNPDLDSHTKIGDKIILPLENIEKYAGSTPTAVVQTTTTTTTTEKPAEVKTVTKTETASPDKGLYVVQAKDNYYKISRQFNLTQKQLFALNPGLESAGLKPGEAIRVSGSDSVASSSNSIKVEDNSQSTTTSAPVTKTVSSQNTASNVTYTATSTFTEDDFVTYTVQSGDTMFSIMNRFNVTLDQLISLNPNLSDGLKAGMTLKIKKQDPMYSKKSGDVLSVVLMLPFGFDANDAKYRTLSMDFLTGAKLAAERNAKTGQKLDIKVVDAGNETTFKNSLSQINPDNTDLIVGPFFKSSVLEVLKFVNDKKIPVVAPFANSEDLFDYSNLIIIETENSVYSDRIVKEVSQVYKDQKIYIVADNSKANANAIKAGLEKSLSKANVIIVNSSNEIQLENNMMTGQSVPVIAVLADDDETAGSAFASKVIALGKQTEGVKAFSMFYNPSFEKNVDDLSKASLVYLMDRKINYDGDFEKEILADYKAKYCKSPSKYAVIGFDVMNDMLTRENKKGEIFKQIGKSQTQLATKFEFVKAKPNGAYINNGYRVVRLMQ
;
A
#
# COMPACT_ATOMS: atom_id res chain seq x y z
N MET A 1 4.50 -23.24 -52.50
CA MET A 1 5.67 -22.41 -52.17
C MET A 1 5.17 -21.01 -51.77
N VAL A 2 5.81 -20.35 -50.80
CA VAL A 2 5.82 -18.88 -50.56
C VAL A 2 4.52 -18.14 -50.14
N LYS A 3 4.49 -17.84 -48.83
CA LYS A 3 4.13 -16.57 -48.11
C LYS A 3 2.76 -15.87 -48.26
N LYS A 4 2.07 -15.83 -47.09
CA LYS A 4 1.47 -14.68 -46.39
C LYS A 4 1.56 -13.28 -47.05
N ILE A 5 0.48 -12.49 -46.97
CA ILE A 5 0.29 -11.37 -46.00
C ILE A 5 -1.10 -10.73 -46.26
N PHE A 6 -1.92 -10.58 -45.22
CA PHE A 6 -3.09 -9.70 -45.26
C PHE A 6 -2.67 -8.29 -44.84
N ILE A 7 -2.86 -7.32 -45.72
CA ILE A 7 -2.76 -5.89 -45.41
C ILE A 7 -4.17 -5.42 -45.02
N LEU A 8 -4.30 -4.71 -43.89
CA LEU A 8 -5.53 -3.97 -43.58
C LEU A 8 -5.19 -2.49 -43.39
N SER A 9 -5.61 -1.67 -44.35
CA SER A 9 -5.41 -0.22 -44.35
C SER A 9 -6.57 0.49 -45.05
N ALA A 10 -7.55 0.94 -44.26
CA ALA A 10 -8.53 2.01 -44.52
C ALA A 10 -9.26 2.20 -43.17
N LEU A 11 -9.23 3.32 -42.45
CA LEU A 11 -9.35 4.74 -42.82
C LEU A 11 -10.68 5.07 -43.51
N ILE A 12 -11.69 5.37 -42.69
CA ILE A 12 -12.79 6.34 -42.82
C ILE A 12 -13.54 6.28 -41.46
N GLY A 13 -13.94 7.38 -40.82
CA GLY A 13 -13.78 8.78 -41.22
C GLY A 13 -14.02 9.77 -40.07
N PHE A 14 -13.99 11.05 -40.42
CA PHE A 14 -14.25 12.19 -39.53
C PHE A 14 -15.77 12.39 -39.38
N LEU A 15 -16.28 12.41 -38.14
CA LEU A 15 -17.58 13.02 -37.80
C LEU A 15 -17.49 13.62 -36.39
N GLY A 16 -18.02 14.83 -36.23
CA GLY A 16 -18.21 15.42 -34.91
C GLY A 16 -19.38 14.75 -34.19
N LEU A 17 -19.21 14.48 -32.89
CA LEU A 17 -20.28 14.02 -32.01
C LEU A 17 -20.37 14.91 -30.77
N SER A 18 -21.04 16.05 -30.94
CA SER A 18 -22.11 16.35 -30.00
C SER A 18 -23.22 15.30 -30.23
N ALA A 19 -23.88 14.84 -29.16
CA ALA A 19 -24.97 13.85 -29.18
C ALA A 19 -24.62 12.35 -29.38
N GLN A 20 -23.57 11.83 -28.74
CA GLN A 20 -23.52 10.39 -28.47
C GLN A 20 -24.60 10.04 -27.44
N LYS A 21 -25.65 9.32 -27.84
CA LYS A 21 -26.75 8.93 -26.92
C LYS A 21 -26.30 7.90 -25.88
N THR A 22 -25.37 7.03 -26.26
CA THR A 22 -24.84 5.95 -25.42
C THR A 22 -23.31 5.90 -25.42
N HIS A 23 -22.75 5.29 -24.39
CA HIS A 23 -21.33 5.06 -24.16
C HIS A 23 -21.13 3.60 -23.74
N THR A 24 -20.05 2.96 -24.19
CA THR A 24 -19.70 1.58 -23.82
C THR A 24 -18.57 1.59 -22.82
N VAL A 25 -18.82 1.09 -21.60
CA VAL A 25 -17.89 1.13 -20.46
C VAL A 25 -16.62 0.34 -20.77
N ALA A 26 -15.48 1.02 -20.84
CA ALA A 26 -14.17 0.44 -21.07
C ALA A 26 -13.50 -0.05 -19.77
N PRO A 27 -12.44 -0.88 -19.85
CA PRO A 27 -11.72 -1.33 -18.66
C PRO A 27 -11.17 -0.16 -17.83
N LYS A 28 -11.45 -0.20 -16.52
CA LYS A 28 -11.08 0.82 -15.50
C LYS A 28 -11.88 2.14 -15.55
N GLU A 29 -12.88 2.27 -16.41
CA GLU A 29 -13.82 3.41 -16.30
C GLU A 29 -14.79 3.21 -15.13
N THR A 30 -15.24 4.33 -14.55
CA THR A 30 -16.12 4.34 -13.36
C THR A 30 -17.32 5.26 -13.60
N PRO A 31 -18.43 5.10 -12.86
CA PRO A 31 -19.59 6.01 -12.97
C PRO A 31 -19.20 7.49 -12.81
N TYR A 32 -18.25 7.81 -11.91
CA TYR A 32 -17.71 9.16 -11.74
C TYR A 32 -16.87 9.62 -12.95
N GLY A 33 -16.00 8.76 -13.48
CA GLY A 33 -15.20 9.10 -14.67
C GLY A 33 -16.08 9.37 -15.89
N ILE A 34 -17.08 8.52 -16.11
CA ILE A 34 -18.01 8.61 -17.24
C ILE A 34 -18.96 9.81 -17.06
N SER A 35 -19.54 10.02 -15.88
CA SER A 35 -20.43 11.18 -15.66
C SER A 35 -19.66 12.50 -15.86
N LYS A 36 -18.39 12.56 -15.42
CA LYS A 36 -17.48 13.69 -15.64
C LYS A 36 -17.10 13.87 -17.11
N GLN A 37 -16.90 12.79 -17.87
CA GLN A 37 -16.61 12.82 -19.31
C GLN A 37 -17.77 13.39 -20.13
N TYR A 38 -19.02 13.10 -19.75
CA TYR A 38 -20.23 13.57 -20.44
C TYR A 38 -20.90 14.80 -19.79
N GLY A 39 -20.31 15.36 -18.72
CA GLY A 39 -20.79 16.59 -18.08
C GLY A 39 -22.10 16.45 -17.31
N ILE A 40 -22.43 15.26 -16.83
CA ILE A 40 -23.66 14.97 -16.06
C ILE A 40 -23.32 14.52 -14.63
N THR A 41 -24.28 14.62 -13.71
CA THR A 41 -24.11 14.07 -12.35
C THR A 41 -24.18 12.54 -12.35
N ILE A 42 -23.60 11.89 -11.33
CA ILE A 42 -23.70 10.43 -11.18
C ILE A 42 -25.17 9.99 -11.01
N ASP A 43 -25.97 10.78 -10.29
CA ASP A 43 -27.40 10.51 -10.11
C ASP A 43 -28.17 10.66 -11.43
N GLU A 44 -27.85 11.63 -12.29
CA GLU A 44 -28.41 11.70 -13.64
C GLU A 44 -27.98 10.55 -14.53
N LEU A 45 -26.71 10.11 -14.44
CA LEU A 45 -26.22 8.93 -15.16
C LEU A 45 -27.01 7.67 -14.75
N TYR A 46 -27.34 7.50 -13.47
CA TYR A 46 -28.20 6.39 -13.02
C TYR A 46 -29.70 6.61 -13.28
N GLN A 47 -30.19 7.84 -13.37
CA GLN A 47 -31.56 8.10 -13.84
C GLN A 47 -31.74 7.77 -15.32
N LEU A 48 -30.71 8.01 -16.14
CA LEU A 48 -30.66 7.59 -17.55
C LEU A 48 -30.45 6.07 -17.69
N ASN A 49 -30.00 5.37 -16.64
CA ASN A 49 -29.72 3.93 -16.63
C ASN A 49 -30.20 3.22 -15.34
N PRO A 50 -31.52 3.19 -15.06
CA PRO A 50 -32.03 2.75 -13.74
C PRO A 50 -31.62 1.33 -13.34
N SER A 51 -31.50 0.41 -14.31
CA SER A 51 -31.07 -0.98 -14.11
C SER A 51 -29.62 -1.13 -13.63
N LYS A 52 -28.82 -0.06 -13.66
CA LYS A 52 -27.42 -0.05 -13.19
C LYS A 52 -27.26 0.52 -11.77
N LYS A 53 -28.34 1.05 -11.18
CA LYS A 53 -28.31 1.73 -9.87
C LYS A 53 -27.96 0.81 -8.70
N GLU A 54 -28.36 -0.46 -8.76
CA GLU A 54 -28.09 -1.47 -7.71
C GLU A 54 -26.98 -2.47 -8.10
N GLY A 55 -26.74 -2.66 -9.40
CA GLY A 55 -25.75 -3.61 -9.93
C GLY A 55 -24.40 -3.02 -10.35
N GLY A 56 -24.26 -1.69 -10.36
CA GLY A 56 -23.07 -0.98 -10.85
C GLY A 56 -22.91 -1.02 -12.38
N LEU A 57 -21.83 -0.38 -12.86
CA LEU A 57 -21.41 -0.44 -14.26
C LEU A 57 -20.36 -1.54 -14.45
N LYS A 58 -20.56 -2.40 -15.45
CA LYS A 58 -19.65 -3.48 -15.83
C LYS A 58 -18.94 -3.15 -17.14
N ILE A 59 -17.73 -3.67 -17.31
CA ILE A 59 -16.97 -3.53 -18.57
C ILE A 59 -17.79 -4.14 -19.71
N GLY A 60 -17.98 -3.38 -20.79
CA GLY A 60 -18.81 -3.73 -21.93
C GLY A 60 -20.28 -3.30 -21.83
N ASP A 61 -20.72 -2.75 -20.69
CA ASP A 61 -22.07 -2.19 -20.58
C ASP A 61 -22.26 -0.99 -21.52
N VAL A 62 -23.37 -0.98 -22.27
CA VAL A 62 -23.79 0.18 -23.08
C VAL A 62 -24.80 0.99 -22.26
N ILE A 63 -24.46 2.23 -21.94
CA ILE A 63 -25.24 3.13 -21.06
C ILE A 63 -25.57 4.45 -21.73
N THR A 64 -26.74 4.99 -21.44
CA THR A 64 -27.26 6.27 -21.96
C THR A 64 -26.58 7.45 -21.26
N VAL A 65 -26.04 8.40 -22.02
CA VAL A 65 -25.20 9.50 -21.49
C VAL A 65 -25.58 10.90 -21.99
N SER A 66 -26.61 11.05 -22.83
CA SER A 66 -27.14 12.38 -23.18
C SER A 66 -28.66 12.45 -23.20
N LYS A 67 -29.23 13.54 -22.65
CA LYS A 67 -30.65 13.89 -22.76
C LYS A 67 -30.93 14.41 -24.17
N SER A 68 -31.95 13.86 -24.84
CA SER A 68 -32.48 14.46 -26.07
C SER A 68 -33.06 15.84 -25.72
N GLY A 69 -32.59 16.88 -26.41
CA GLY A 69 -32.81 18.27 -25.97
C GLY A 69 -34.26 18.75 -26.08
N SER A 70 -34.73 19.47 -25.06
CA SER A 70 -35.79 20.49 -25.10
C SER A 70 -35.77 21.27 -23.78
N GLN A 71 -35.82 22.60 -23.85
CA GLN A 71 -35.93 23.51 -22.69
C GLN A 71 -37.36 24.14 -22.65
N PRO A 72 -37.75 25.00 -21.69
CA PRO A 72 -38.55 24.59 -20.51
C PRO A 72 -39.99 25.17 -20.43
N LYS A 73 -40.71 24.81 -19.34
CA LYS A 73 -42.11 25.15 -18.93
C LYS A 73 -43.19 24.21 -19.56
N THR A 74 -44.30 23.82 -18.91
CA THR A 74 -44.96 24.31 -17.66
C THR A 74 -45.81 23.20 -16.97
N SER A 75 -46.02 23.32 -15.64
CA SER A 75 -47.17 22.83 -14.81
C SER A 75 -47.61 21.33 -14.74
N THR A 76 -47.26 20.67 -13.62
CA THR A 76 -48.10 20.02 -12.56
C THR A 76 -49.60 19.71 -12.80
N PRO A 77 -50.25 18.72 -12.11
CA PRO A 77 -49.97 18.13 -10.76
C PRO A 77 -49.95 16.56 -10.74
N LYS A 78 -49.68 15.81 -9.65
CA LYS A 78 -50.22 15.82 -8.26
C LYS A 78 -49.33 14.99 -7.28
N ALA A 79 -49.43 15.28 -5.98
CA ALA A 79 -48.61 14.77 -4.86
C ALA A 79 -48.83 13.25 -4.53
N THR A 80 -48.10 12.56 -3.62
CA THR A 80 -47.71 12.93 -2.22
C THR A 80 -46.59 11.97 -1.68
N PRO A 81 -46.04 12.09 -0.45
CA PRO A 81 -44.76 12.77 -0.20
C PRO A 81 -43.66 11.90 0.46
N VAL A 82 -42.42 12.42 0.48
CA VAL A 82 -41.48 12.18 1.59
C VAL A 82 -40.90 13.53 2.02
N SER A 83 -41.03 13.86 3.31
CA SER A 83 -40.84 15.21 3.83
C SER A 83 -39.40 15.69 3.81
N ALA A 84 -39.19 16.94 3.39
CA ALA A 84 -38.07 17.74 3.86
C ALA A 84 -38.29 18.06 5.35
N VAL A 85 -37.25 17.95 6.18
CA VAL A 85 -37.30 18.40 7.57
C VAL A 85 -36.61 19.76 7.68
N THR A 86 -37.40 20.78 7.96
CA THR A 86 -36.93 22.12 8.31
C THR A 86 -36.18 22.03 9.63
N ASN A 87 -34.85 22.11 9.56
CA ASN A 87 -33.99 21.95 10.73
C ASN A 87 -34.11 23.18 11.65
N ASN A 88 -34.74 22.97 12.82
CA ASN A 88 -34.58 23.88 13.95
C ASN A 88 -33.11 23.89 14.38
N GLY A 89 -32.53 25.07 14.62
CA GLY A 89 -31.09 25.29 14.77
C GLY A 89 -30.44 24.74 16.06
N LYS A 90 -30.60 23.45 16.35
CA LYS A 90 -29.91 22.73 17.43
C LYS A 90 -29.00 21.65 16.85
N THR A 91 -27.71 21.74 17.16
CA THR A 91 -26.68 20.79 16.75
C THR A 91 -26.14 20.01 17.93
N GLY A 92 -25.73 18.77 17.70
CA GLY A 92 -24.88 17.99 18.60
C GLY A 92 -23.60 17.57 17.88
N PHE A 93 -22.83 16.66 18.48
CA PHE A 93 -21.67 16.06 17.83
C PHE A 93 -21.66 14.54 18.01
N ILE A 94 -21.04 13.85 17.05
CA ILE A 94 -20.67 12.43 17.16
C ILE A 94 -19.13 12.32 17.17
N THR A 95 -18.60 11.29 17.82
CA THR A 95 -17.17 10.98 17.79
C THR A 95 -16.87 10.06 16.60
N LEU A 96 -16.00 10.48 15.68
CA LEU A 96 -15.66 9.75 14.46
C LEU A 96 -15.04 8.38 14.79
N GLN A 97 -15.71 7.29 14.39
CA GLN A 97 -15.31 5.92 14.71
C GLN A 97 -14.30 5.34 13.70
N PRO A 98 -13.49 4.33 14.08
CA PRO A 98 -12.63 3.61 13.14
C PRO A 98 -13.43 3.07 11.95
N LYS A 99 -12.88 3.24 10.72
CA LYS A 99 -13.49 2.86 9.43
C LYS A 99 -14.78 3.63 9.04
N GLN A 100 -15.23 4.60 9.84
CA GLN A 100 -16.35 5.48 9.46
C GLN A 100 -15.87 6.55 8.47
N THR A 101 -16.61 6.77 7.38
CA THR A 101 -16.26 7.74 6.32
C THR A 101 -17.30 8.86 6.22
N ILE A 102 -16.95 10.00 5.61
CA ILE A 102 -17.90 11.11 5.34
C ILE A 102 -19.13 10.61 4.57
N TYR A 103 -18.93 9.73 3.58
CA TYR A 103 -20.02 9.06 2.86
C TYR A 103 -20.85 8.14 3.78
N GLY A 104 -20.21 7.40 4.69
CA GLY A 104 -20.90 6.62 5.72
C GLY A 104 -21.78 7.49 6.64
N ILE A 105 -21.25 8.63 7.10
CA ILE A 105 -21.95 9.57 7.99
C ILE A 105 -23.17 10.19 7.30
N THR A 106 -23.01 10.71 6.08
CA THR A 106 -24.12 11.28 5.30
C THR A 106 -25.23 10.25 5.04
N LYS A 107 -24.87 8.99 4.76
CA LYS A 107 -25.85 7.90 4.56
C LYS A 107 -26.49 7.38 5.86
N GLN A 108 -25.75 7.36 6.97
CA GLN A 108 -26.27 6.94 8.29
C GLN A 108 -27.21 8.00 8.87
N TYR A 109 -26.72 9.23 9.02
CA TYR A 109 -27.41 10.35 9.68
C TYR A 109 -28.27 11.20 8.72
N LYS A 110 -28.52 10.72 7.49
CA LYS A 110 -29.46 11.31 6.51
C LYS A 110 -29.26 12.81 6.26
N ILE A 111 -28.01 13.27 6.24
CA ILE A 111 -27.62 14.65 5.93
C ILE A 111 -26.92 14.71 4.56
N SER A 112 -27.08 15.81 3.82
CA SER A 112 -26.32 16.02 2.58
C SER A 112 -24.84 16.28 2.89
N GLU A 113 -23.93 15.95 1.97
CA GLU A 113 -22.50 16.26 2.17
C GLU A 113 -22.26 17.77 2.23
N ALA A 114 -23.01 18.56 1.46
CA ALA A 114 -22.91 20.02 1.49
C ALA A 114 -23.30 20.60 2.85
N ASP A 115 -24.38 20.11 3.47
CA ASP A 115 -24.82 20.57 4.80
C ASP A 115 -23.87 20.08 5.91
N LEU A 116 -23.34 18.85 5.79
CA LEU A 116 -22.34 18.32 6.71
C LEU A 116 -21.05 19.17 6.70
N ARG A 117 -20.59 19.57 5.51
CA ARG A 117 -19.42 20.45 5.33
C ARG A 117 -19.69 21.88 5.77
N LYS A 118 -20.92 22.38 5.61
CA LYS A 118 -21.34 23.68 6.14
C LYS A 118 -21.33 23.72 7.67
N LEU A 119 -21.62 22.59 8.33
CA LEU A 119 -21.51 22.44 9.79
C LEU A 119 -20.07 22.14 10.27
N ASN A 120 -19.19 21.68 9.38
CA ASN A 120 -17.80 21.31 9.70
C ASN A 120 -16.85 21.84 8.60
N PRO A 121 -16.48 23.14 8.62
CA PRO A 121 -15.66 23.73 7.55
C PRO A 121 -14.28 23.08 7.36
N ASP A 122 -13.69 22.56 8.44
CA ASP A 122 -12.34 21.96 8.47
C ASP A 122 -12.31 20.44 8.18
N LEU A 123 -13.40 19.87 7.68
CA LEU A 123 -13.62 18.40 7.60
C LEU A 123 -12.54 17.63 6.81
N ASP A 124 -11.84 18.25 5.88
CA ASP A 124 -10.81 17.61 5.04
C ASP A 124 -9.35 17.97 5.42
N SER A 125 -9.11 18.97 6.27
CA SER A 125 -7.74 19.44 6.52
C SER A 125 -6.99 18.56 7.53
N HIS A 126 -7.66 18.08 8.59
CA HIS A 126 -7.00 17.39 9.71
C HIS A 126 -7.78 16.24 10.39
N THR A 127 -8.88 15.74 9.81
CA THR A 127 -9.76 14.76 10.49
C THR A 127 -9.06 13.44 10.89
N LYS A 128 -9.21 13.08 12.17
CA LYS A 128 -8.69 11.88 12.82
C LYS A 128 -9.82 11.08 13.47
N ILE A 129 -9.59 9.78 13.65
CA ILE A 129 -10.44 8.92 14.49
C ILE A 129 -10.45 9.52 15.90
N GLY A 130 -11.65 9.71 16.47
CA GLY A 130 -11.85 10.42 17.74
C GLY A 130 -12.29 11.89 17.61
N ASP A 131 -12.25 12.48 16.42
CA ASP A 131 -12.69 13.87 16.23
C ASP A 131 -14.21 14.02 16.35
N LYS A 132 -14.64 15.20 16.79
CA LYS A 132 -16.06 15.55 16.97
C LYS A 132 -16.64 16.11 15.67
N ILE A 133 -17.56 15.38 15.05
CA ILE A 133 -18.29 15.81 13.85
C ILE A 133 -19.64 16.41 14.26
N ILE A 134 -19.85 17.68 13.95
CA ILE A 134 -21.07 18.43 14.24
C ILE A 134 -22.18 17.98 13.28
N LEU A 135 -23.33 17.64 13.84
CA LEU A 135 -24.52 17.17 13.11
C LEU A 135 -25.78 17.82 13.71
N PRO A 136 -26.88 17.92 12.96
CA PRO A 136 -28.17 18.31 13.53
C PRO A 136 -28.61 17.33 14.60
N LEU A 137 -29.10 17.86 15.72
CA LEU A 137 -29.41 17.05 16.91
C LEU A 137 -30.50 16.01 16.61
N GLU A 138 -31.52 16.38 15.83
CA GLU A 138 -32.60 15.50 15.38
C GLU A 138 -32.08 14.26 14.61
N ASN A 139 -31.00 14.41 13.84
CA ASN A 139 -30.41 13.31 13.08
C ASN A 139 -29.58 12.39 13.98
N ILE A 140 -28.91 12.94 15.00
CA ILE A 140 -28.19 12.14 16.00
C ILE A 140 -29.19 11.31 16.81
N GLU A 141 -30.22 11.94 17.37
CA GLU A 141 -31.24 11.28 18.21
C GLU A 141 -31.99 10.16 17.48
N LYS A 142 -32.16 10.28 16.15
CA LYS A 142 -32.91 9.32 15.32
C LYS A 142 -32.07 8.21 14.71
N TYR A 143 -30.76 8.40 14.53
CA TYR A 143 -29.88 7.49 13.77
C TYR A 143 -28.59 7.06 14.49
N ALA A 144 -28.34 7.51 15.72
CA ALA A 144 -27.34 6.91 16.60
C ALA A 144 -27.90 5.66 17.29
N GLY A 145 -27.20 4.52 17.12
CA GLY A 145 -27.49 3.31 17.90
C GLY A 145 -27.15 3.48 19.38
N SER A 146 -27.63 2.56 20.22
CA SER A 146 -27.70 2.67 21.68
C SER A 146 -26.35 2.82 22.43
N THR A 147 -25.79 4.04 22.46
CA THR A 147 -24.85 4.52 23.50
C THR A 147 -24.77 6.06 23.47
N PRO A 148 -25.31 6.79 24.47
CA PRO A 148 -25.37 8.25 24.43
C PRO A 148 -24.30 8.93 25.31
N THR A 149 -23.73 10.04 24.82
CA THR A 149 -23.43 11.23 25.65
C THR A 149 -23.42 12.47 24.75
N ALA A 150 -24.60 13.00 24.43
CA ALA A 150 -24.72 14.31 23.80
C ALA A 150 -24.60 15.41 24.86
N VAL A 151 -23.66 16.33 24.70
CA VAL A 151 -23.57 17.55 25.53
C VAL A 151 -23.99 18.73 24.68
N VAL A 152 -25.06 19.40 25.09
CA VAL A 152 -25.66 20.54 24.37
C VAL A 152 -24.79 21.79 24.56
N GLN A 153 -24.48 22.48 23.46
CA GLN A 153 -23.85 23.81 23.50
C GLN A 153 -24.71 24.82 22.74
N THR A 154 -25.18 25.84 23.44
CA THR A 154 -25.89 26.99 22.86
C THR A 154 -24.90 28.12 22.68
N THR A 155 -24.76 28.67 21.47
CA THR A 155 -23.91 29.84 21.25
C THR A 155 -24.62 30.88 20.38
N THR A 156 -24.76 32.08 20.94
CA THR A 156 -25.38 33.26 20.32
C THR A 156 -24.54 33.75 19.14
N THR A 157 -25.15 33.96 17.98
CA THR A 157 -24.49 34.59 16.83
C THR A 157 -24.63 36.11 16.93
N THR A 158 -23.55 36.82 17.23
CA THR A 158 -23.52 38.29 17.12
C THR A 158 -23.38 38.67 15.65
N THR A 159 -24.39 39.36 15.12
CA THR A 159 -24.37 39.89 13.76
C THR A 159 -23.59 41.20 13.73
N THR A 160 -22.67 41.36 12.77
CA THR A 160 -22.31 42.70 12.28
C THR A 160 -22.36 42.69 10.75
N THR A 161 -23.15 43.60 10.22
CA THR A 161 -23.44 43.79 8.80
C THR A 161 -22.43 44.70 8.11
N GLU A 162 -22.12 44.43 6.84
CA GLU A 162 -22.11 45.52 5.86
C GLU A 162 -22.51 45.05 4.44
N LYS A 163 -23.02 45.98 3.62
CA LYS A 163 -23.71 45.72 2.34
C LYS A 163 -22.80 45.99 1.12
N PRO A 164 -23.18 45.52 -0.10
CA PRO A 164 -22.33 45.58 -1.29
C PRO A 164 -22.65 46.72 -2.26
N ALA A 165 -21.64 47.12 -3.04
CA ALA A 165 -21.66 47.70 -4.40
C ALA A 165 -20.20 47.63 -4.94
N GLU A 166 -19.88 47.60 -6.24
CA GLU A 166 -20.68 47.72 -7.46
C GLU A 166 -20.01 46.97 -8.64
N VAL A 167 -20.75 46.78 -9.74
CA VAL A 167 -20.31 46.12 -10.98
C VAL A 167 -19.63 47.13 -11.93
N LYS A 168 -18.64 46.69 -12.72
CA LYS A 168 -18.44 47.25 -14.08
C LYS A 168 -17.82 46.24 -15.06
N THR A 169 -18.38 46.21 -16.25
CA THR A 169 -18.07 45.28 -17.36
C THR A 169 -17.55 46.08 -18.55
N VAL A 170 -16.49 45.63 -19.23
CA VAL A 170 -16.16 46.06 -20.61
C VAL A 170 -15.63 44.85 -21.40
N THR A 171 -15.89 44.84 -22.72
CA THR A 171 -15.63 43.75 -23.68
C THR A 171 -14.82 44.28 -24.87
N LYS A 172 -14.24 43.35 -25.68
CA LYS A 172 -13.72 43.48 -27.07
C LYS A 172 -12.17 43.51 -27.15
N THR A 173 -11.45 42.46 -27.60
CA THR A 173 -11.29 41.77 -28.91
C THR A 173 -10.06 42.30 -29.71
N GLU A 174 -9.30 41.35 -30.30
CA GLU A 174 -8.29 41.45 -31.39
C GLU A 174 -6.76 41.54 -31.11
N THR A 175 -6.12 40.37 -31.30
CA THR A 175 -4.85 40.06 -32.02
C THR A 175 -3.44 40.56 -31.62
N ALA A 176 -2.51 39.59 -31.65
CA ALA A 176 -1.05 39.63 -31.85
C ALA A 176 -0.10 39.76 -30.63
N SER A 177 1.01 39.02 -30.73
CA SER A 177 2.03 38.67 -29.71
C SER A 177 3.30 39.56 -29.85
N PRO A 178 4.35 39.47 -29.00
CA PRO A 178 4.50 38.74 -27.72
C PRO A 178 5.06 39.60 -26.55
N ASP A 179 4.76 39.27 -25.28
CA ASP A 179 5.74 39.54 -24.21
C ASP A 179 5.63 38.61 -22.96
N LYS A 180 6.82 38.28 -22.42
CA LYS A 180 7.20 37.69 -21.13
C LYS A 180 6.27 36.66 -20.44
N GLY A 181 6.63 35.38 -20.63
CA GLY A 181 6.69 34.40 -19.54
C GLY A 181 5.53 33.42 -19.37
N LEU A 182 4.58 33.40 -20.31
CA LEU A 182 3.49 32.43 -20.37
C LEU A 182 3.58 31.57 -21.64
N TYR A 183 3.32 30.27 -21.51
CA TYR A 183 3.23 29.30 -22.60
C TYR A 183 1.85 28.66 -22.64
N VAL A 184 1.21 28.66 -23.81
CA VAL A 184 -0.08 27.97 -24.01
C VAL A 184 0.20 26.52 -24.39
N VAL A 185 -0.24 25.59 -23.53
CA VAL A 185 -0.06 24.15 -23.69
C VAL A 185 -0.69 23.66 -24.99
N GLN A 186 0.08 22.97 -25.82
CA GLN A 186 -0.39 22.42 -27.10
C GLN A 186 -0.92 20.99 -26.95
N ALA A 187 -1.71 20.54 -27.93
CA ALA A 187 -2.17 19.15 -27.97
C ALA A 187 -0.96 18.19 -28.13
N LYS A 188 -0.87 17.18 -27.26
CA LYS A 188 0.27 16.24 -27.13
C LYS A 188 1.54 16.84 -26.51
N ASP A 189 1.45 17.99 -25.85
CA ASP A 189 2.48 18.41 -24.90
C ASP A 189 2.48 17.53 -23.64
N ASN A 190 3.64 17.50 -22.99
CA ASN A 190 3.82 16.93 -21.67
C ASN A 190 4.86 17.77 -20.91
N TYR A 191 4.96 17.59 -19.59
CA TYR A 191 5.85 18.41 -18.76
C TYR A 191 7.31 18.37 -19.21
N TYR A 192 7.76 17.24 -19.76
CA TYR A 192 9.11 17.05 -20.29
C TYR A 192 9.39 17.92 -21.52
N LYS A 193 8.48 17.94 -22.51
CA LYS A 193 8.64 18.79 -23.71
C LYS A 193 8.70 20.26 -23.34
N ILE A 194 7.75 20.72 -22.53
CA ILE A 194 7.66 22.14 -22.12
C ILE A 194 8.88 22.52 -21.27
N SER A 195 9.24 21.72 -20.26
CA SER A 195 10.39 22.06 -19.40
C SER A 195 11.70 22.10 -20.19
N ARG A 196 11.89 21.21 -21.19
CA ARG A 196 13.04 21.28 -22.10
C ARG A 196 13.01 22.51 -23.01
N GLN A 197 11.87 22.84 -23.59
CA GLN A 197 11.71 23.98 -24.50
C GLN A 197 12.06 25.32 -23.83
N PHE A 198 11.78 25.48 -22.54
CA PHE A 198 12.07 26.69 -21.76
C PHE A 198 13.29 26.57 -20.83
N ASN A 199 14.09 25.51 -20.98
CA ASN A 199 15.28 25.23 -20.15
C ASN A 199 15.02 25.23 -18.63
N LEU A 200 13.85 24.74 -18.22
CA LEU A 200 13.43 24.57 -16.83
C LEU A 200 13.56 23.11 -16.38
N THR A 201 13.82 22.89 -15.09
CA THR A 201 13.45 21.62 -14.46
C THR A 201 11.93 21.54 -14.25
N GLN A 202 11.36 20.33 -14.20
CA GLN A 202 9.93 20.17 -13.91
C GLN A 202 9.55 20.76 -12.54
N LYS A 203 10.44 20.65 -11.54
CA LYS A 203 10.26 21.28 -10.22
C LYS A 203 10.18 22.82 -10.31
N GLN A 204 10.98 23.46 -11.16
CA GLN A 204 10.86 24.91 -11.41
C GLN A 204 9.58 25.26 -12.16
N LEU A 205 9.18 24.44 -13.15
CA LEU A 205 7.91 24.61 -13.87
C LEU A 205 6.70 24.50 -12.92
N PHE A 206 6.73 23.60 -11.92
CA PHE A 206 5.70 23.48 -10.89
C PHE A 206 5.76 24.60 -9.85
N ALA A 207 6.96 25.06 -9.45
CA ALA A 207 7.11 26.20 -8.56
C ALA A 207 6.57 27.51 -9.18
N LEU A 208 6.72 27.69 -10.50
CA LEU A 208 6.13 28.80 -11.25
C LEU A 208 4.60 28.67 -11.42
N ASN A 209 4.03 27.47 -11.24
CA ASN A 209 2.61 27.15 -11.40
C ASN A 209 2.08 26.28 -10.24
N PRO A 210 1.91 26.84 -9.02
CA PRO A 210 1.42 26.07 -7.88
C PRO A 210 0.10 25.36 -8.18
N GLY A 211 0.05 24.05 -7.90
CA GLY A 211 -1.10 23.19 -8.20
C GLY A 211 -1.09 22.50 -9.57
N LEU A 212 -0.20 22.88 -10.49
CA LEU A 212 -0.11 22.28 -11.83
C LEU A 212 0.14 20.76 -11.79
N GLU A 213 0.97 20.30 -10.86
CA GLU A 213 1.28 18.87 -10.64
C GLU A 213 0.01 18.04 -10.36
N SER A 214 -0.93 18.58 -9.58
CA SER A 214 -2.21 17.94 -9.26
C SER A 214 -3.28 18.17 -10.35
N ALA A 215 -3.20 19.28 -11.09
CA ALA A 215 -4.20 19.70 -12.07
C ALA A 215 -4.02 19.08 -13.46
N GLY A 216 -2.80 18.70 -13.84
CA GLY A 216 -2.47 18.21 -15.18
C GLY A 216 -2.29 19.32 -16.22
N LEU A 217 -1.53 19.04 -17.29
CA LEU A 217 -1.52 19.88 -18.49
C LEU A 217 -2.82 19.71 -19.26
N LYS A 218 -3.53 20.81 -19.52
CA LYS A 218 -4.71 20.83 -20.38
C LYS A 218 -4.37 21.61 -21.67
N PRO A 219 -4.55 21.02 -22.87
CA PRO A 219 -4.34 21.75 -24.12
C PRO A 219 -5.20 23.02 -24.18
N GLY A 220 -4.57 24.16 -24.49
CA GLY A 220 -5.17 25.50 -24.47
C GLY A 220 -4.98 26.27 -23.15
N GLU A 221 -4.50 25.65 -22.08
CA GLU A 221 -4.22 26.33 -20.80
C GLU A 221 -2.88 27.08 -20.86
N ALA A 222 -2.81 28.30 -20.32
CA ALA A 222 -1.60 29.11 -20.27
C ALA A 222 -0.88 28.93 -18.93
N ILE A 223 0.38 28.48 -18.97
CA ILE A 223 1.22 28.23 -17.78
C ILE A 223 2.49 29.09 -17.80
N ARG A 224 2.98 29.49 -16.63
CA ARG A 224 4.19 30.31 -16.46
C ARG A 224 5.47 29.52 -16.75
N VAL A 225 6.36 30.09 -17.55
CA VAL A 225 7.63 29.50 -17.98
C VAL A 225 8.84 30.42 -17.76
N SER A 226 8.65 31.61 -17.19
CA SER A 226 9.73 32.44 -16.63
C SER A 226 9.21 33.37 -15.53
N GLY A 227 10.06 33.73 -14.57
CA GLY A 227 9.76 34.75 -13.54
C GLY A 227 10.37 36.11 -13.87
N SER A 228 9.81 37.17 -13.27
CA SER A 228 10.40 38.52 -13.22
C SER A 228 10.71 38.87 -11.76
N ASP A 229 11.85 39.52 -11.51
CA ASP A 229 12.44 39.69 -10.17
C ASP A 229 11.63 40.54 -9.20
N SER A 230 11.64 40.18 -7.90
CA SER A 230 12.20 41.02 -6.82
C SER A 230 11.98 40.40 -5.42
N VAL A 231 12.79 40.85 -4.46
CA VAL A 231 13.03 40.23 -3.14
C VAL A 231 12.29 40.97 -2.02
N ALA A 232 11.74 40.24 -1.04
CA ALA A 232 11.63 40.70 0.35
C ALA A 232 11.49 39.53 1.34
N SER A 233 12.50 39.28 2.16
CA SER A 233 12.39 38.44 3.36
C SER A 233 11.97 39.27 4.56
N SER A 234 11.16 38.70 5.45
CA SER A 234 10.96 39.24 6.80
C SER A 234 10.85 38.10 7.82
N SER A 235 12.00 37.73 8.39
CA SER A 235 12.09 36.89 9.58
C SER A 235 11.60 37.68 10.80
N ASN A 236 10.91 37.03 11.75
CA ASN A 236 10.71 37.63 13.06
C ASN A 236 10.90 36.57 14.16
N SER A 237 11.90 36.78 15.00
CA SER A 237 12.33 35.86 16.07
C SER A 237 11.86 36.38 17.43
N ILE A 238 11.14 35.54 18.20
CA ILE A 238 10.79 35.83 19.59
C ILE A 238 11.78 35.10 20.51
N LYS A 239 12.36 35.82 21.47
CA LYS A 239 13.21 35.30 22.53
C LYS A 239 12.35 34.71 23.65
N VAL A 240 12.86 33.69 24.34
CA VAL A 240 12.36 33.26 25.65
C VAL A 240 13.57 33.19 26.59
N GLU A 241 13.43 33.75 27.79
CA GLU A 241 14.45 33.76 28.82
C GLU A 241 14.36 32.49 29.70
N ASP A 242 15.50 32.03 30.18
CA ASP A 242 15.64 31.00 31.22
C ASP A 242 15.66 31.68 32.59
N ASN A 243 15.01 31.07 33.58
CA ASN A 243 15.36 31.30 34.97
C ASN A 243 15.24 30.00 35.77
N SER A 244 16.40 29.46 36.14
CA SER A 244 16.56 28.21 36.87
C SER A 244 17.39 28.44 38.14
N GLN A 245 16.89 27.99 39.31
CA GLN A 245 17.68 27.77 40.53
C GLN A 245 17.26 26.41 41.11
N SER A 246 18.16 25.40 41.16
CA SER A 246 19.27 25.19 42.12
C SER A 246 18.74 24.72 43.49
N THR A 247 19.26 23.70 44.19
CA THR A 247 20.65 23.41 44.64
C THR A 247 20.84 21.88 44.90
N THR A 248 22.00 21.22 45.00
CA THR A 248 23.46 21.51 44.90
C THR A 248 24.27 20.18 44.93
N THR A 249 25.61 20.25 44.80
CA THR A 249 26.64 19.28 45.32
C THR A 249 26.70 17.87 44.67
N SER A 250 27.87 17.25 44.46
CA SER A 250 29.28 17.68 44.63
C SER A 250 30.24 16.95 43.66
N ALA A 251 31.52 17.36 43.63
CA ALA A 251 32.59 16.83 42.76
C ALA A 251 33.75 16.19 43.61
N PRO A 252 34.97 15.84 43.10
CA PRO A 252 35.87 16.55 42.13
C PRO A 252 36.20 15.74 40.84
N VAL A 253 36.42 16.29 39.63
CA VAL A 253 37.37 17.30 39.07
C VAL A 253 38.77 16.76 38.69
N THR A 254 39.23 17.13 37.46
CA THR A 254 40.62 17.16 36.87
C THR A 254 40.76 16.26 35.62
N LYS A 255 41.18 16.69 34.41
CA LYS A 255 41.62 18.00 33.85
C LYS A 255 41.32 18.09 32.34
N THR A 256 41.21 19.32 31.83
CA THR A 256 40.97 19.69 30.42
C THR A 256 42.28 19.90 29.63
N VAL A 257 42.28 19.68 28.31
CA VAL A 257 43.08 20.48 27.35
C VAL A 257 42.20 20.85 26.14
N SER A 258 42.33 22.09 25.68
CA SER A 258 41.43 22.77 24.74
C SER A 258 41.94 22.77 23.29
N SER A 259 41.03 22.95 22.32
CA SER A 259 41.23 23.71 21.06
C SER A 259 39.86 23.99 20.44
N GLN A 260 39.34 25.21 20.58
CA GLN A 260 39.35 26.26 19.56
C GLN A 260 38.49 25.94 18.32
N ASN A 261 37.33 26.59 18.28
CA ASN A 261 36.34 26.53 17.21
C ASN A 261 36.52 27.75 16.30
N THR A 262 36.91 27.57 15.04
CA THR A 262 37.02 28.63 14.03
C THR A 262 36.00 28.43 12.92
N ALA A 263 34.90 29.18 12.99
CA ALA A 263 33.88 29.18 11.96
C ALA A 263 34.39 29.86 10.68
N SER A 264 34.62 29.07 9.63
CA SER A 264 34.84 29.57 8.27
C SER A 264 33.59 29.35 7.43
N ASN A 265 32.91 30.45 7.07
CA ASN A 265 31.78 30.39 6.14
C ASN A 265 32.30 30.10 4.72
N VAL A 266 32.04 28.90 4.22
CA VAL A 266 32.28 28.53 2.82
C VAL A 266 30.95 28.50 2.08
N THR A 267 30.79 29.40 1.12
CA THR A 267 29.64 29.45 0.20
C THR A 267 29.73 28.30 -0.81
N TYR A 268 28.77 27.37 -0.77
CA TYR A 268 28.68 26.29 -1.75
C TYR A 268 27.73 26.63 -2.90
N THR A 269 28.30 26.98 -4.05
CA THR A 269 27.57 27.07 -5.32
C THR A 269 27.40 25.64 -5.88
N ALA A 270 26.20 25.07 -5.77
CA ALA A 270 25.95 23.68 -6.19
C ALA A 270 25.85 23.51 -7.71
N THR A 271 27.00 23.51 -8.39
CA THR A 271 27.13 22.96 -9.75
C THR A 271 27.33 21.45 -9.62
N SER A 272 26.38 20.65 -10.10
CA SER A 272 26.48 19.18 -10.05
C SER A 272 27.45 18.63 -11.10
N THR A 273 28.74 18.71 -10.81
CA THR A 273 29.79 17.97 -11.54
C THR A 273 29.80 16.52 -11.07
N PHE A 274 29.29 15.60 -11.89
CA PHE A 274 29.40 14.16 -11.63
C PHE A 274 30.86 13.71 -11.74
N THR A 275 31.30 12.87 -10.82
CA THR A 275 32.65 12.28 -10.81
C THR A 275 32.64 10.91 -11.52
N GLU A 276 33.80 10.40 -11.93
CA GLU A 276 33.85 9.06 -12.53
C GLU A 276 33.44 7.94 -11.55
N ASP A 277 33.60 8.16 -10.24
CA ASP A 277 33.22 7.20 -9.21
C ASP A 277 31.69 7.09 -8.99
N ASP A 278 30.88 7.96 -9.62
CA ASP A 278 29.42 7.87 -9.59
C ASP A 278 28.84 6.78 -10.53
N PHE A 279 29.69 6.03 -11.25
CA PHE A 279 29.26 5.11 -12.31
C PHE A 279 29.89 3.71 -12.21
N VAL A 280 29.17 2.72 -12.70
CA VAL A 280 29.68 1.36 -12.96
C VAL A 280 29.48 1.03 -14.43
N THR A 281 30.44 0.33 -15.03
CA THR A 281 30.32 -0.18 -16.40
C THR A 281 29.81 -1.63 -16.40
N TYR A 282 28.84 -1.92 -17.27
CA TYR A 282 28.28 -3.27 -17.44
C TYR A 282 28.35 -3.72 -18.90
N THR A 283 29.03 -4.84 -19.18
CA THR A 283 29.04 -5.44 -20.51
C THR A 283 27.85 -6.38 -20.69
N VAL A 284 26.98 -6.04 -21.63
CA VAL A 284 25.75 -6.76 -21.98
C VAL A 284 26.06 -8.19 -22.39
N GLN A 285 25.41 -9.17 -21.76
CA GLN A 285 25.58 -10.58 -22.05
C GLN A 285 24.58 -11.07 -23.11
N SER A 286 24.87 -12.23 -23.71
CA SER A 286 23.89 -12.90 -24.58
C SER A 286 22.64 -13.27 -23.76
N GLY A 287 21.47 -12.83 -24.23
CA GLY A 287 20.19 -13.02 -23.53
C GLY A 287 19.77 -11.89 -22.58
N ASP A 288 20.60 -10.86 -22.37
CA ASP A 288 20.14 -9.66 -21.68
C ASP A 288 19.12 -8.86 -22.54
N THR A 289 18.20 -8.19 -21.85
CA THR A 289 17.24 -7.25 -22.42
C THR A 289 17.38 -5.91 -21.70
N MET A 290 16.89 -4.83 -22.31
CA MET A 290 16.86 -3.52 -21.64
C MET A 290 16.15 -3.62 -20.27
N PHE A 291 15.08 -4.41 -20.22
CA PHE A 291 14.30 -4.66 -19.01
C PHE A 291 15.09 -5.44 -17.95
N SER A 292 15.82 -6.51 -18.31
CA SER A 292 16.62 -7.26 -17.33
C SER A 292 17.76 -6.43 -16.76
N ILE A 293 18.38 -5.55 -17.56
CA ILE A 293 19.43 -4.63 -17.13
C ILE A 293 18.84 -3.54 -16.22
N MET A 294 17.78 -2.85 -16.63
CA MET A 294 17.10 -1.84 -15.81
C MET A 294 16.69 -2.41 -14.44
N ASN A 295 16.12 -3.62 -14.43
CA ASN A 295 15.69 -4.27 -13.19
C ASN A 295 16.88 -4.73 -12.32
N ARG A 296 17.96 -5.25 -12.92
CA ARG A 296 19.18 -5.67 -12.21
C ARG A 296 19.89 -4.50 -11.52
N PHE A 297 19.93 -3.33 -12.16
CA PHE A 297 20.64 -2.15 -11.66
C PHE A 297 19.71 -1.07 -11.04
N ASN A 298 18.40 -1.35 -10.98
CA ASN A 298 17.35 -0.45 -10.49
C ASN A 298 17.38 0.96 -11.15
N VAL A 299 17.74 1.05 -12.43
CA VAL A 299 17.75 2.32 -13.18
C VAL A 299 16.53 2.42 -14.09
N THR A 300 16.00 3.63 -14.27
CA THR A 300 14.91 3.87 -15.23
C THR A 300 15.44 3.82 -16.67
N LEU A 301 14.54 3.66 -17.64
CA LEU A 301 14.89 3.68 -19.05
C LEU A 301 15.54 5.02 -19.44
N ASP A 302 14.99 6.12 -18.95
CA ASP A 302 15.50 7.47 -19.21
C ASP A 302 16.90 7.66 -18.59
N GLN A 303 17.14 7.17 -17.38
CA GLN A 303 18.46 7.18 -16.76
C GLN A 303 19.46 6.37 -17.58
N LEU A 304 19.09 5.13 -17.94
CA LEU A 304 19.96 4.22 -18.69
C LEU A 304 20.29 4.76 -20.09
N ILE A 305 19.32 5.34 -20.81
CA ILE A 305 19.53 5.97 -22.13
C ILE A 305 20.31 7.29 -22.00
N SER A 306 20.04 8.11 -20.97
CA SER A 306 20.76 9.39 -20.79
C SER A 306 22.27 9.24 -20.61
N LEU A 307 22.70 8.11 -20.05
CA LEU A 307 24.11 7.75 -19.84
C LEU A 307 24.69 6.92 -20.99
N ASN A 308 23.84 6.36 -21.85
CA ASN A 308 24.20 5.54 -23.00
C ASN A 308 23.33 5.94 -24.20
N PRO A 309 23.54 7.13 -24.81
CA PRO A 309 22.67 7.63 -25.88
C PRO A 309 22.51 6.63 -27.03
N ASN A 310 23.57 5.88 -27.34
CA ASN A 310 23.63 4.83 -28.36
C ASN A 310 22.65 3.66 -28.13
N LEU A 311 21.97 3.58 -26.97
CA LEU A 311 20.88 2.63 -26.74
C LEU A 311 19.64 2.92 -27.60
N SER A 312 19.54 4.10 -28.21
CA SER A 312 18.57 4.40 -29.28
C SER A 312 18.57 3.37 -30.40
N ASP A 313 19.73 2.78 -30.68
CA ASP A 313 19.98 1.91 -31.83
C ASP A 313 19.79 0.42 -31.49
N GLY A 314 19.25 0.14 -30.30
CA GLY A 314 18.99 -1.20 -29.78
C GLY A 314 20.14 -1.77 -28.95
N LEU A 315 19.77 -2.59 -27.95
CA LEU A 315 20.71 -3.29 -27.08
C LEU A 315 21.40 -4.43 -27.84
N LYS A 316 22.74 -4.50 -27.77
CA LYS A 316 23.56 -5.53 -28.45
C LYS A 316 24.45 -6.25 -27.43
N ALA A 317 24.59 -7.57 -27.55
CA ALA A 317 25.54 -8.33 -26.74
C ALA A 317 26.98 -7.82 -26.97
N GLY A 318 27.78 -7.75 -25.90
CA GLY A 318 29.11 -7.15 -25.90
C GLY A 318 29.14 -5.61 -25.77
N MET A 319 27.99 -4.92 -25.82
CA MET A 319 27.93 -3.48 -25.57
C MET A 319 28.26 -3.16 -24.10
N THR A 320 29.11 -2.16 -23.85
CA THR A 320 29.39 -1.69 -22.49
C THR A 320 28.49 -0.50 -22.16
N LEU A 321 27.74 -0.60 -21.06
CA LEU A 321 26.83 0.43 -20.57
C LEU A 321 27.42 1.14 -19.34
N LYS A 322 27.44 2.47 -19.36
CA LYS A 322 27.68 3.32 -18.19
C LYS A 322 26.39 3.44 -17.40
N ILE A 323 26.35 2.88 -16.20
CA ILE A 323 25.18 2.85 -15.33
C ILE A 323 25.49 3.72 -14.12
N LYS A 324 24.62 4.70 -13.79
CA LYS A 324 24.79 5.47 -12.54
C LYS A 324 24.74 4.49 -11.38
N LYS A 325 25.75 4.50 -10.51
CA LYS A 325 25.60 3.89 -9.19
C LYS A 325 24.39 4.57 -8.56
N GLN A 326 23.48 3.80 -7.99
CA GLN A 326 22.50 4.40 -7.09
C GLN A 326 23.29 5.14 -6.02
N ASP A 327 22.87 6.35 -5.65
CA ASP A 327 23.31 6.93 -4.38
C ASP A 327 23.06 5.82 -3.35
N PRO A 328 24.03 5.45 -2.50
CA PRO A 328 23.90 4.27 -1.65
C PRO A 328 22.61 4.42 -0.84
N MET A 329 21.58 3.64 -1.23
CA MET A 329 20.20 3.81 -0.73
C MET A 329 20.15 3.81 0.78
N TYR A 330 21.14 3.15 1.37
CA TYR A 330 21.57 3.33 2.72
C TYR A 330 23.11 3.16 2.72
N SER A 331 23.81 3.97 3.51
CA SER A 331 25.22 3.81 3.83
C SER A 331 25.36 3.78 5.34
N LYS A 332 25.93 2.68 5.86
CA LYS A 332 26.20 2.47 7.29
C LYS A 332 26.92 3.67 7.90
N LYS A 333 26.47 4.11 9.07
CA LYS A 333 26.85 5.43 9.62
C LYS A 333 28.07 5.40 10.53
N SER A 334 28.42 4.25 11.11
CA SER A 334 29.51 4.16 12.08
C SER A 334 30.33 2.86 11.99
N GLY A 335 31.56 2.97 11.47
CA GLY A 335 32.63 1.98 11.62
C GLY A 335 32.26 0.49 11.41
N ASP A 336 32.79 -0.39 12.26
CA ASP A 336 32.51 -1.83 12.23
C ASP A 336 31.18 -2.20 12.91
N VAL A 337 30.66 -1.36 13.81
CA VAL A 337 29.48 -1.66 14.65
C VAL A 337 28.19 -1.39 13.88
N LEU A 338 27.24 -2.33 13.91
CA LEU A 338 25.91 -2.13 13.34
C LEU A 338 24.94 -1.69 14.44
N SER A 339 24.37 -0.49 14.34
CA SER A 339 23.42 0.04 15.34
C SER A 339 21.97 -0.21 14.93
N VAL A 340 21.32 -1.16 15.62
CA VAL A 340 19.95 -1.61 15.36
C VAL A 340 19.00 -1.07 16.43
N VAL A 341 17.88 -0.47 16.01
CA VAL A 341 16.76 -0.20 16.90
C VAL A 341 15.72 -1.32 16.76
N LEU A 342 15.32 -1.92 17.87
CA LEU A 342 14.27 -2.94 17.93
C LEU A 342 13.04 -2.35 18.64
N MET A 343 12.03 -1.96 17.87
CA MET A 343 10.81 -1.32 18.36
C MET A 343 9.72 -2.36 18.64
N LEU A 344 9.34 -2.53 19.91
CA LEU A 344 8.41 -3.56 20.35
C LEU A 344 7.30 -2.94 21.22
N PRO A 345 6.00 -3.21 20.97
CA PRO A 345 4.91 -2.70 21.79
C PRO A 345 4.84 -3.49 23.10
N PHE A 346 5.63 -3.09 24.10
CA PHE A 346 5.49 -3.64 25.45
C PHE A 346 4.37 -2.94 26.22
N GLY A 347 4.18 -1.64 25.99
CA GLY A 347 3.10 -0.85 26.59
C GLY A 347 3.27 -0.66 28.10
N PHE A 348 4.49 -0.43 28.57
CA PHE A 348 4.73 -0.01 29.96
C PHE A 348 4.15 1.38 30.22
N ASP A 349 4.58 2.39 29.46
CA ASP A 349 4.15 3.78 29.62
C ASP A 349 2.64 4.00 29.37
N ALA A 350 2.04 3.15 28.51
CA ALA A 350 0.61 3.17 28.20
C ALA A 350 -0.25 2.34 29.18
N ASN A 351 0.36 1.64 30.14
CA ASN A 351 -0.27 0.61 30.98
C ASN A 351 -1.10 -0.42 30.16
N ASP A 352 -0.63 -0.77 28.96
CA ASP A 352 -1.31 -1.63 28.01
C ASP A 352 -0.53 -2.95 27.87
N ALA A 353 -1.03 -4.02 28.50
CA ALA A 353 -0.40 -5.33 28.45
C ALA A 353 -0.77 -6.18 27.23
N LYS A 354 -1.67 -5.72 26.35
CA LYS A 354 -2.30 -6.53 25.28
C LYS A 354 -1.29 -7.25 24.38
N TYR A 355 -0.17 -6.60 24.07
CA TYR A 355 0.88 -7.13 23.19
C TYR A 355 2.17 -7.51 23.95
N ARG A 356 2.22 -7.34 25.27
CA ARG A 356 3.45 -7.48 26.08
C ARG A 356 4.07 -8.88 25.98
N THR A 357 3.26 -9.94 26.03
CA THR A 357 3.71 -11.33 25.89
C THR A 357 4.25 -11.62 24.49
N LEU A 358 3.57 -11.13 23.46
CA LEU A 358 3.98 -11.26 22.05
C LEU A 358 5.33 -10.55 21.82
N SER A 359 5.45 -9.32 22.31
CA SER A 359 6.68 -8.52 22.27
C SER A 359 7.84 -9.18 23.02
N MET A 360 7.57 -9.79 24.19
CA MET A 360 8.59 -10.48 24.97
C MET A 360 9.07 -11.77 24.29
N ASP A 361 8.16 -12.57 23.73
CA ASP A 361 8.54 -13.76 22.96
C ASP A 361 9.29 -13.38 21.67
N PHE A 362 8.87 -12.33 20.94
CA PHE A 362 9.65 -11.82 19.80
C PHE A 362 11.06 -11.39 20.23
N LEU A 363 11.19 -10.71 21.38
CA LEU A 363 12.48 -10.31 21.93
C LEU A 363 13.38 -11.50 22.28
N THR A 364 12.86 -12.61 22.84
CA THR A 364 13.71 -13.78 23.14
C THR A 364 14.25 -14.42 21.87
N GLY A 365 13.44 -14.49 20.80
CA GLY A 365 13.88 -14.90 19.47
C GLY A 365 14.97 -13.99 18.89
N ALA A 366 14.67 -12.69 18.82
CA ALA A 366 15.59 -11.69 18.26
C ALA A 366 16.91 -11.61 19.04
N LYS A 367 16.87 -11.75 20.37
CA LYS A 367 18.07 -11.79 21.22
C LYS A 367 18.94 -13.01 20.92
N LEU A 368 18.35 -14.18 20.68
CA LEU A 368 19.12 -15.38 20.30
C LEU A 368 19.80 -15.20 18.94
N ALA A 369 19.09 -14.64 17.95
CA ALA A 369 19.67 -14.33 16.64
C ALA A 369 20.83 -13.31 16.74
N ALA A 370 20.64 -12.24 17.52
CA ALA A 370 21.68 -11.24 17.75
C ALA A 370 22.94 -11.84 18.40
N GLU A 371 22.79 -12.66 19.44
CA GLU A 371 23.93 -13.32 20.09
C GLU A 371 24.65 -14.31 19.15
N ARG A 372 23.92 -15.03 18.29
CA ARG A 372 24.52 -15.88 17.26
C ARG A 372 25.40 -15.07 16.30
N ASN A 373 24.89 -13.95 15.79
CA ASN A 373 25.65 -13.08 14.90
C ASN A 373 26.83 -12.38 15.61
N ALA A 374 26.70 -12.07 16.90
CA ALA A 374 27.81 -11.58 17.71
C ALA A 374 28.91 -12.65 17.89
N LYS A 375 28.54 -13.92 18.14
CA LYS A 375 29.49 -15.06 18.20
C LYS A 375 30.24 -15.27 16.88
N THR A 376 29.63 -14.99 15.72
CA THR A 376 30.31 -15.03 14.40
C THR A 376 31.11 -13.75 14.10
N GLY A 377 31.27 -12.85 15.07
CA GLY A 377 32.13 -11.68 15.00
C GLY A 377 31.50 -10.46 14.32
N GLN A 378 30.17 -10.37 14.22
CA GLN A 378 29.49 -9.11 13.90
C GLN A 378 29.45 -8.24 15.16
N LYS A 379 29.90 -6.98 15.07
CA LYS A 379 29.80 -6.03 16.18
C LYS A 379 28.41 -5.39 16.13
N LEU A 380 27.63 -5.54 17.19
CA LEU A 380 26.23 -5.10 17.25
C LEU A 380 26.02 -4.14 18.43
N ASP A 381 25.33 -3.05 18.18
CA ASP A 381 24.72 -2.18 19.18
C ASP A 381 23.20 -2.26 18.99
N ILE A 382 22.45 -2.75 19.97
CA ILE A 382 21.01 -3.01 19.81
C ILE A 382 20.24 -2.27 20.90
N LYS A 383 19.54 -1.22 20.49
CA LYS A 383 18.63 -0.48 21.35
C LYS A 383 17.21 -1.04 21.25
N VAL A 384 16.73 -1.66 22.32
CA VAL A 384 15.32 -2.05 22.44
C VAL A 384 14.50 -0.83 22.89
N VAL A 385 13.41 -0.54 22.19
CA VAL A 385 12.52 0.60 22.46
C VAL A 385 11.11 0.07 22.73
N ASP A 386 10.49 0.50 23.84
CA ASP A 386 9.05 0.31 24.01
C ASP A 386 8.31 1.25 23.06
N ALA A 387 7.65 0.66 22.06
CA ALA A 387 6.83 1.36 21.09
C ALA A 387 5.47 1.80 21.68
N GLY A 388 5.10 1.35 22.88
CA GLY A 388 3.80 1.65 23.46
C GLY A 388 2.65 1.04 22.66
N ASN A 389 1.58 1.80 22.45
CA ASN A 389 0.47 1.45 21.57
C ASN A 389 0.24 2.55 20.52
N GLU A 390 -0.73 2.38 19.62
CA GLU A 390 -0.96 3.31 18.49
C GLU A 390 -1.16 4.78 18.93
N THR A 391 -1.67 5.01 20.14
CA THR A 391 -1.90 6.35 20.71
C THR A 391 -0.61 6.97 21.23
N THR A 392 0.22 6.21 21.96
CA THR A 392 1.45 6.72 22.60
C THR A 392 2.70 6.61 21.71
N PHE A 393 2.61 5.89 20.58
CA PHE A 393 3.74 5.52 19.72
C PHE A 393 4.69 6.68 19.39
N LYS A 394 4.17 7.87 19.08
CA LYS A 394 4.98 9.03 18.68
C LYS A 394 6.02 9.43 19.73
N ASN A 395 5.76 9.16 21.02
CA ASN A 395 6.71 9.45 22.11
C ASN A 395 7.99 8.61 21.96
N SER A 396 7.86 7.37 21.46
CA SER A 396 9.00 6.44 21.25
C SER A 396 9.96 6.88 20.13
N LEU A 397 9.51 7.72 19.18
CA LEU A 397 10.36 8.23 18.09
C LEU A 397 11.56 9.03 18.61
N SER A 398 11.39 9.75 19.72
CA SER A 398 12.47 10.49 20.41
C SER A 398 13.62 9.60 20.89
N GLN A 399 13.39 8.29 21.02
CA GLN A 399 14.40 7.33 21.44
C GLN A 399 15.26 6.82 20.28
N ILE A 400 14.86 7.07 19.03
CA ILE A 400 15.65 6.76 17.82
C ILE A 400 16.64 7.91 17.60
N ASN A 401 17.89 7.59 17.24
CA ASN A 401 18.84 8.58 16.75
C ASN A 401 19.05 8.37 15.23
N PRO A 402 18.35 9.11 14.35
CA PRO A 402 18.43 8.90 12.91
C PRO A 402 19.83 9.12 12.31
N ASP A 403 20.76 9.74 13.04
CA ASP A 403 22.13 9.98 12.58
C ASP A 403 23.11 8.87 12.96
N ASN A 404 22.74 7.95 13.87
CA ASN A 404 23.55 6.79 14.23
C ASN A 404 22.82 5.44 14.09
N THR A 405 21.52 5.41 13.77
CA THR A 405 20.79 4.16 13.51
C THR A 405 21.00 3.66 12.09
N ASP A 406 21.39 2.40 11.98
CA ASP A 406 21.67 1.68 10.74
C ASP A 406 20.49 0.82 10.27
N LEU A 407 19.71 0.24 11.19
CA LEU A 407 18.57 -0.64 10.91
C LEU A 407 17.47 -0.44 11.97
N ILE A 408 16.20 -0.44 11.56
CA ILE A 408 15.05 -0.48 12.46
C ILE A 408 14.25 -1.76 12.22
N VAL A 409 14.11 -2.59 13.25
CA VAL A 409 13.25 -3.78 13.25
C VAL A 409 12.01 -3.50 14.09
N GLY A 410 10.83 -3.73 13.52
CA GLY A 410 9.59 -3.16 14.03
C GLY A 410 9.33 -1.75 13.46
N PRO A 411 8.27 -1.07 13.92
CA PRO A 411 7.26 -1.53 14.89
C PRO A 411 6.26 -2.53 14.29
N PHE A 412 5.36 -3.06 15.12
CA PHE A 412 4.41 -4.11 14.70
C PHE A 412 3.15 -3.58 14.01
N PHE A 413 2.67 -2.38 14.36
CA PHE A 413 1.42 -1.83 13.84
C PHE A 413 1.65 -0.97 12.60
N LYS A 414 0.75 -1.04 11.62
CA LYS A 414 0.82 -0.24 10.38
C LYS A 414 0.95 1.26 10.65
N SER A 415 0.13 1.78 11.55
CA SER A 415 0.12 3.18 11.97
C SER A 415 1.52 3.62 12.44
N SER A 416 2.11 2.85 13.36
CA SER A 416 3.46 3.03 13.87
C SER A 416 4.52 2.93 12.77
N VAL A 417 4.42 1.97 11.84
CA VAL A 417 5.35 1.82 10.71
C VAL A 417 5.36 3.08 9.83
N LEU A 418 4.19 3.62 9.49
CA LEU A 418 4.05 4.86 8.74
C LEU A 418 4.66 6.07 9.47
N GLU A 419 4.56 6.12 10.80
CA GLU A 419 5.16 7.19 11.62
C GLU A 419 6.70 7.10 11.65
N VAL A 420 7.27 5.90 11.77
CA VAL A 420 8.74 5.71 11.65
C VAL A 420 9.23 6.07 10.26
N LEU A 421 8.54 5.60 9.21
CA LEU A 421 8.95 5.86 7.83
C LEU A 421 8.96 7.35 7.51
N LYS A 422 7.99 8.12 8.01
CA LYS A 422 8.00 9.60 7.93
C LYS A 422 9.18 10.19 8.70
N PHE A 423 9.44 9.72 9.91
CA PHE A 423 10.51 10.22 10.78
C PHE A 423 11.93 9.97 10.22
N VAL A 424 12.15 8.86 9.51
CA VAL A 424 13.48 8.48 8.97
C VAL A 424 13.64 8.66 7.45
N ASN A 425 12.63 9.19 6.75
CA ASN A 425 12.56 9.20 5.28
C ASN A 425 13.82 9.79 4.61
N ASP A 426 14.30 10.93 5.10
CA ASP A 426 15.44 11.64 4.52
C ASP A 426 16.78 10.93 4.76
N LYS A 427 16.83 10.09 5.80
CA LYS A 427 18.00 9.31 6.20
C LYS A 427 18.03 7.91 5.58
N LYS A 428 16.95 7.51 4.90
CA LYS A 428 16.75 6.23 4.19
C LYS A 428 17.11 4.97 4.98
N ILE A 429 16.97 5.04 6.30
CA ILE A 429 17.23 3.90 7.20
C ILE A 429 16.29 2.75 6.83
N PRO A 430 16.80 1.51 6.61
CA PRO A 430 15.98 0.33 6.46
C PRO A 430 15.01 0.15 7.65
N VAL A 431 13.72 0.07 7.36
CA VAL A 431 12.66 -0.24 8.34
C VAL A 431 12.08 -1.59 8.00
N VAL A 432 11.94 -2.48 9.00
CA VAL A 432 11.45 -3.85 8.82
C VAL A 432 10.12 -4.01 9.54
N ALA A 433 9.02 -4.12 8.81
CA ALA A 433 7.67 -4.34 9.33
C ALA A 433 7.42 -5.86 9.52
N PRO A 434 7.38 -6.38 10.76
CA PRO A 434 7.33 -7.83 10.98
C PRO A 434 5.94 -8.43 10.75
N PHE A 435 4.88 -7.63 10.90
CA PHE A 435 3.47 -8.06 10.84
C PHE A 435 2.56 -7.16 9.97
N ALA A 436 3.00 -5.97 9.58
CA ALA A 436 2.18 -5.02 8.84
C ALA A 436 2.42 -5.15 7.33
N ASN A 437 1.40 -5.58 6.59
CA ASN A 437 1.37 -5.61 5.13
C ASN A 437 0.07 -4.96 4.63
N SER A 438 0.17 -3.93 3.79
CA SER A 438 -0.96 -3.23 3.16
C SER A 438 -0.48 -2.30 2.05
N GLU A 439 -1.34 -2.01 1.07
CA GLU A 439 -0.96 -1.24 -0.13
C GLU A 439 -0.38 0.15 0.15
N ASP A 440 -0.84 0.84 1.20
CA ASP A 440 -0.34 2.15 1.61
C ASP A 440 1.09 2.14 2.19
N LEU A 441 1.64 0.95 2.46
CA LEU A 441 3.05 0.76 2.80
C LEU A 441 3.95 0.55 1.58
N PHE A 442 3.39 0.27 0.40
CA PHE A 442 4.17 -0.15 -0.78
C PHE A 442 4.98 1.00 -1.41
N ASP A 443 4.74 2.23 -0.97
CA ASP A 443 5.35 3.48 -1.45
C ASP A 443 6.77 3.74 -0.93
N TYR A 444 7.19 3.04 0.13
CA TYR A 444 8.40 3.39 0.88
C TYR A 444 9.61 2.54 0.45
N SER A 445 10.53 3.14 -0.31
CA SER A 445 11.71 2.45 -0.88
C SER A 445 12.65 1.82 0.17
N ASN A 446 12.60 2.28 1.42
CA ASN A 446 13.40 1.80 2.54
C ASN A 446 12.65 0.83 3.47
N LEU A 447 11.43 0.42 3.12
CA LEU A 447 10.64 -0.54 3.89
C LEU A 447 10.87 -1.98 3.40
N ILE A 448 10.95 -2.90 4.36
CA ILE A 448 10.96 -4.35 4.17
C ILE A 448 9.76 -4.93 4.93
N ILE A 449 8.85 -5.60 4.22
CA ILE A 449 7.63 -6.22 4.75
C ILE A 449 7.83 -7.74 4.82
N ILE A 450 7.65 -8.29 6.03
CA ILE A 450 7.93 -9.69 6.36
C ILE A 450 6.77 -10.64 6.02
N GLU A 451 5.52 -10.21 6.23
CA GLU A 451 4.33 -11.01 5.94
C GLU A 451 4.06 -11.06 4.44
N THR A 452 3.79 -12.26 3.93
CA THR A 452 3.37 -12.49 2.54
C THR A 452 1.92 -12.03 2.33
N GLU A 453 1.64 -11.44 1.17
CA GLU A 453 0.31 -10.90 0.83
C GLU A 453 -0.65 -12.01 0.33
N ASN A 454 -1.95 -11.93 0.66
CA ASN A 454 -2.91 -12.99 0.37
C ASN A 454 -3.15 -13.23 -1.13
N SER A 455 -2.92 -12.25 -1.99
CA SER A 455 -2.95 -12.43 -3.45
C SER A 455 -1.88 -13.44 -3.91
N VAL A 456 -0.71 -13.46 -3.28
CA VAL A 456 0.39 -14.39 -3.61
C VAL A 456 -0.03 -15.84 -3.35
N TYR A 457 -0.77 -16.07 -2.25
CA TYR A 457 -1.38 -17.37 -1.96
C TYR A 457 -2.53 -17.68 -2.93
N SER A 458 -3.39 -16.70 -3.21
CA SER A 458 -4.54 -16.86 -4.12
C SER A 458 -4.10 -17.25 -5.53
N ASP A 459 -3.17 -16.50 -6.12
CA ASP A 459 -2.56 -16.78 -7.43
C ASP A 459 -1.87 -18.16 -7.45
N ARG A 460 -1.25 -18.56 -6.33
CA ARG A 460 -0.65 -19.90 -6.26
C ARG A 460 -1.70 -21.00 -6.24
N ILE A 461 -2.78 -20.85 -5.47
CA ILE A 461 -3.88 -21.83 -5.46
C ILE A 461 -4.56 -21.92 -6.84
N VAL A 462 -4.79 -20.78 -7.51
CA VAL A 462 -5.29 -20.75 -8.90
C VAL A 462 -4.39 -21.58 -9.81
N LYS A 463 -3.06 -21.45 -9.68
CA LYS A 463 -2.09 -22.24 -10.46
C LYS A 463 -2.13 -23.73 -10.15
N GLU A 464 -2.13 -24.13 -8.89
CA GLU A 464 -2.15 -25.56 -8.50
C GLU A 464 -3.46 -26.24 -8.92
N VAL A 465 -4.61 -25.58 -8.74
CA VAL A 465 -5.93 -26.08 -9.18
C VAL A 465 -5.98 -26.20 -10.72
N SER A 466 -5.52 -25.16 -11.44
CA SER A 466 -5.58 -25.15 -12.91
C SER A 466 -4.72 -26.24 -13.55
N GLN A 467 -3.67 -26.71 -12.87
CA GLN A 467 -2.80 -27.79 -13.37
C GLN A 467 -3.44 -29.18 -13.31
N VAL A 468 -4.46 -29.39 -12.47
CA VAL A 468 -5.12 -30.71 -12.29
C VAL A 468 -6.57 -30.74 -12.77
N TYR A 469 -7.08 -29.61 -13.29
CA TYR A 469 -8.48 -29.46 -13.69
C TYR A 469 -8.85 -30.39 -14.86
N LYS A 470 -9.99 -31.09 -14.71
CA LYS A 470 -10.58 -32.02 -15.68
C LYS A 470 -12.12 -31.92 -15.62
N ASP A 471 -12.64 -30.71 -15.83
CA ASP A 471 -14.07 -30.39 -15.89
C ASP A 471 -14.89 -30.70 -14.62
N GLN A 472 -14.24 -30.94 -13.47
CA GLN A 472 -14.95 -31.09 -12.19
C GLN A 472 -15.62 -29.78 -11.75
N LYS A 473 -16.59 -29.89 -10.84
CA LYS A 473 -17.09 -28.74 -10.07
C LYS A 473 -16.05 -28.31 -9.02
N ILE A 474 -15.83 -27.00 -8.90
CA ILE A 474 -14.91 -26.40 -7.93
C ILE A 474 -15.72 -25.71 -6.84
N TYR A 475 -15.50 -26.08 -5.58
CA TYR A 475 -16.04 -25.41 -4.41
C TYR A 475 -14.93 -24.64 -3.69
N ILE A 476 -15.17 -23.37 -3.37
CA ILE A 476 -14.27 -22.54 -2.56
C ILE A 476 -14.97 -22.20 -1.24
N VAL A 477 -14.46 -22.72 -0.14
CA VAL A 477 -14.89 -22.37 1.22
C VAL A 477 -14.27 -21.04 1.59
N ALA A 478 -15.12 -20.06 1.85
CA ALA A 478 -14.75 -18.67 2.05
C ALA A 478 -15.00 -18.19 3.47
N ASP A 479 -14.14 -17.27 3.90
CA ASP A 479 -14.32 -16.45 5.08
C ASP A 479 -15.52 -15.48 4.93
N ASN A 480 -15.83 -14.76 6.01
CA ASN A 480 -16.91 -13.76 6.01
C ASN A 480 -16.70 -12.61 5.01
N SER A 481 -15.46 -12.20 4.73
CA SER A 481 -15.14 -11.14 3.75
C SER A 481 -15.20 -11.64 2.31
N LYS A 482 -14.99 -12.95 2.08
CA LYS A 482 -14.91 -13.61 0.77
C LYS A 482 -13.84 -13.05 -0.16
N ALA A 483 -12.90 -12.24 0.34
CA ALA A 483 -11.93 -11.52 -0.49
C ALA A 483 -11.02 -12.51 -1.23
N ASN A 484 -10.41 -13.42 -0.47
CA ASN A 484 -9.59 -14.52 -0.96
C ASN A 484 -10.36 -15.43 -1.95
N ALA A 485 -11.59 -15.81 -1.59
CA ALA A 485 -12.41 -16.70 -2.40
C ALA A 485 -12.84 -16.08 -3.74
N ASN A 486 -13.17 -14.77 -3.74
CA ASN A 486 -13.45 -14.02 -4.96
C ASN A 486 -12.20 -13.87 -5.85
N ALA A 487 -11.02 -13.65 -5.24
CA ALA A 487 -9.75 -13.60 -5.97
C ALA A 487 -9.42 -14.93 -6.65
N ILE A 488 -9.51 -16.05 -5.91
CA ILE A 488 -9.34 -17.40 -6.48
C ILE A 488 -10.36 -17.65 -7.58
N LYS A 489 -11.64 -17.35 -7.34
CA LYS A 489 -12.70 -17.55 -8.35
C LYS A 489 -12.39 -16.80 -9.65
N ALA A 490 -12.08 -15.51 -9.57
CA ALA A 490 -11.74 -14.70 -10.74
C ALA A 490 -10.48 -15.20 -11.47
N GLY A 491 -9.47 -15.67 -10.72
CA GLY A 491 -8.26 -16.28 -11.27
C GLY A 491 -8.54 -17.60 -12.00
N LEU A 492 -9.42 -18.45 -11.46
CA LEU A 492 -9.84 -19.71 -12.08
C LEU A 492 -10.71 -19.48 -13.32
N GLU A 493 -11.73 -18.62 -13.25
CA GLU A 493 -12.59 -18.27 -14.39
C GLU A 493 -11.82 -17.63 -15.55
N LYS A 494 -10.70 -16.95 -15.25
CA LYS A 494 -9.76 -16.42 -16.25
C LYS A 494 -8.83 -17.50 -16.83
N SER A 495 -8.45 -18.50 -16.05
CA SER A 495 -7.46 -19.53 -16.42
C SER A 495 -8.08 -20.79 -17.05
N LEU A 496 -9.36 -21.05 -16.77
CA LEU A 496 -10.07 -22.28 -17.14
C LEU A 496 -11.34 -21.95 -17.93
N SER A 497 -11.48 -22.53 -19.12
CA SER A 497 -12.69 -22.37 -19.93
C SER A 497 -13.88 -23.11 -19.32
N LYS A 498 -14.99 -22.39 -19.07
CA LYS A 498 -16.28 -22.95 -18.59
C LYS A 498 -16.24 -23.62 -17.20
N ALA A 499 -15.25 -23.32 -16.36
CA ALA A 499 -15.15 -23.92 -15.03
C ALA A 499 -16.36 -23.55 -14.14
N ASN A 500 -16.95 -24.57 -13.50
CA ASN A 500 -18.07 -24.38 -12.57
C ASN A 500 -17.52 -24.08 -11.16
N VAL A 501 -17.39 -22.79 -10.82
CA VAL A 501 -16.79 -22.33 -9.55
C VAL A 501 -17.86 -21.77 -8.61
N ILE A 502 -18.09 -22.46 -7.49
CA ILE A 502 -19.07 -22.13 -6.45
C ILE A 502 -18.32 -21.66 -5.19
N ILE A 503 -18.71 -20.51 -4.65
CA ILE A 503 -18.24 -20.04 -3.35
C ILE A 503 -19.28 -20.43 -2.29
N VAL A 504 -18.83 -21.06 -1.21
CA VAL A 504 -19.64 -21.50 -0.06
C VAL A 504 -19.11 -20.91 1.24
N ASN A 505 -19.94 -20.76 2.27
CA ASN A 505 -19.54 -20.20 3.56
C ASN A 505 -19.05 -21.29 4.53
N SER A 506 -19.29 -22.56 4.22
CA SER A 506 -18.88 -23.70 5.03
C SER A 506 -18.53 -24.91 4.17
N SER A 507 -17.57 -25.72 4.62
CA SER A 507 -17.26 -27.01 3.98
C SER A 507 -18.45 -27.97 3.94
N ASN A 508 -19.41 -27.82 4.85
CA ASN A 508 -20.64 -28.62 4.88
C ASN A 508 -21.49 -28.45 3.61
N GLU A 509 -21.43 -27.28 2.95
CA GLU A 509 -22.15 -26.97 1.71
C GLU A 509 -21.56 -27.67 0.46
N ILE A 510 -20.36 -28.26 0.56
CA ILE A 510 -19.75 -29.03 -0.54
C ILE A 510 -20.54 -30.33 -0.74
N GLN A 511 -21.05 -30.58 -1.94
CA GLN A 511 -21.81 -31.79 -2.27
C GLN A 511 -21.22 -32.48 -3.50
N LEU A 512 -21.26 -33.81 -3.51
CA LEU A 512 -21.03 -34.61 -4.71
C LEU A 512 -22.34 -34.71 -5.50
N GLU A 513 -22.23 -34.78 -6.82
CA GLU A 513 -23.37 -35.06 -7.71
C GLU A 513 -23.24 -36.48 -8.25
N ASN A 514 -24.35 -37.18 -8.48
CA ASN A 514 -24.33 -38.52 -9.06
C ASN A 514 -24.42 -38.44 -10.59
N ASN A 515 -23.58 -39.23 -11.27
CA ASN A 515 -23.69 -39.42 -12.72
C ASN A 515 -25.03 -40.12 -13.03
N MET A 516 -25.88 -39.49 -13.85
CA MET A 516 -27.23 -39.99 -14.15
C MET A 516 -27.26 -41.34 -14.90
N MET A 517 -26.15 -41.76 -15.52
CA MET A 517 -26.05 -43.04 -16.23
C MET A 517 -25.50 -44.17 -15.35
N THR A 518 -24.50 -43.88 -14.50
CA THR A 518 -23.82 -44.92 -13.68
C THR A 518 -24.25 -44.94 -12.21
N GLY A 519 -24.96 -43.91 -11.74
CA GLY A 519 -25.30 -43.72 -10.33
C GLY A 519 -24.12 -43.34 -9.43
N GLN A 520 -22.89 -43.31 -9.95
CA GLN A 520 -21.67 -43.05 -9.18
C GLN A 520 -21.46 -41.56 -8.93
N SER A 521 -20.95 -41.23 -7.73
CA SER A 521 -20.61 -39.87 -7.33
C SER A 521 -19.45 -39.30 -8.16
N VAL A 522 -19.67 -38.15 -8.79
CA VAL A 522 -18.68 -37.40 -9.57
C VAL A 522 -17.75 -36.64 -8.62
N PRO A 523 -16.40 -36.75 -8.77
CA PRO A 523 -15.46 -36.05 -7.91
C PRO A 523 -15.47 -34.54 -8.10
N VAL A 524 -15.10 -33.82 -7.04
CA VAL A 524 -15.05 -32.35 -6.98
C VAL A 524 -13.65 -31.87 -6.63
N ILE A 525 -13.39 -30.58 -6.93
CA ILE A 525 -12.24 -29.86 -6.35
C ILE A 525 -12.75 -29.02 -5.18
N ALA A 526 -12.16 -29.19 -4.00
CA ALA A 526 -12.43 -28.39 -2.81
C ALA A 526 -11.25 -27.45 -2.53
N VAL A 527 -11.53 -26.18 -2.27
CA VAL A 527 -10.52 -25.15 -1.98
C VAL A 527 -10.88 -24.45 -0.68
N LEU A 528 -9.94 -24.36 0.26
CA LEU A 528 -10.07 -23.53 1.46
C LEU A 528 -9.38 -22.17 1.24
N ALA A 529 -10.16 -21.10 1.40
CA ALA A 529 -9.72 -19.71 1.31
C ALA A 529 -9.90 -18.93 2.63
N ASP A 530 -10.41 -19.61 3.66
CA ASP A 530 -10.57 -19.13 5.04
C ASP A 530 -9.33 -19.54 5.87
N ASP A 531 -8.79 -18.62 6.67
CA ASP A 531 -7.64 -18.84 7.55
C ASP A 531 -8.01 -19.25 8.98
N ASP A 532 -9.30 -19.32 9.31
CA ASP A 532 -9.78 -19.77 10.62
C ASP A 532 -9.45 -21.25 10.92
N GLU A 533 -9.00 -21.51 12.16
CA GLU A 533 -8.56 -22.84 12.59
C GLU A 533 -9.71 -23.86 12.64
N THR A 534 -10.93 -23.40 12.96
CA THR A 534 -12.13 -24.25 13.00
C THR A 534 -12.64 -24.54 11.58
N ALA A 535 -12.64 -23.54 10.69
CA ALA A 535 -12.95 -23.70 9.28
C ALA A 535 -11.98 -24.69 8.61
N GLY A 536 -10.68 -24.58 8.87
CA GLY A 536 -9.68 -25.52 8.36
C GLY A 536 -9.82 -26.95 8.89
N SER A 537 -10.21 -27.11 10.16
CA SER A 537 -10.48 -28.44 10.75
C SER A 537 -11.77 -29.08 10.22
N ALA A 538 -12.82 -28.28 9.98
CA ALA A 538 -14.04 -28.70 9.32
C ALA A 538 -13.82 -29.01 7.82
N PHE A 539 -12.93 -28.27 7.16
CA PHE A 539 -12.51 -28.56 5.78
C PHE A 539 -11.76 -29.88 5.68
N ALA A 540 -10.78 -30.13 6.54
CA ALA A 540 -10.07 -31.41 6.61
C ALA A 540 -11.06 -32.59 6.76
N SER A 541 -11.94 -32.52 7.76
CA SER A 541 -12.96 -33.54 8.02
C SER A 541 -13.87 -33.79 6.82
N LYS A 542 -14.30 -32.73 6.12
CA LYS A 542 -15.13 -32.84 4.92
C LYS A 542 -14.37 -33.48 3.76
N VAL A 543 -13.13 -33.08 3.49
CA VAL A 543 -12.29 -33.64 2.42
C VAL A 543 -12.07 -35.14 2.62
N ILE A 544 -11.81 -35.57 3.85
CA ILE A 544 -11.67 -36.99 4.21
C ILE A 544 -12.98 -37.75 3.94
N ALA A 545 -14.13 -37.18 4.29
CA ALA A 545 -15.44 -37.79 4.02
C ALA A 545 -15.73 -37.90 2.51
N LEU A 546 -15.39 -36.88 1.71
CA LEU A 546 -15.57 -36.89 0.26
C LEU A 546 -14.65 -37.94 -0.41
N GLY A 547 -13.39 -38.03 -0.01
CA GLY A 547 -12.43 -39.03 -0.51
C GLY A 547 -12.77 -40.48 -0.15
N LYS A 548 -13.67 -40.70 0.82
CA LYS A 548 -14.25 -42.02 1.14
C LYS A 548 -15.50 -42.35 0.31
N GLN A 549 -16.09 -41.37 -0.38
CA GLN A 549 -17.30 -41.53 -1.20
C GLN A 549 -17.01 -41.67 -2.69
N THR A 550 -15.93 -41.07 -3.20
CA THR A 550 -15.50 -41.21 -4.60
C THR A 550 -14.01 -40.96 -4.77
N GLU A 551 -13.41 -41.65 -5.73
CA GLU A 551 -12.01 -41.45 -6.10
C GLU A 551 -11.83 -40.18 -6.94
N GLY A 552 -10.64 -39.59 -6.91
CA GLY A 552 -10.30 -38.44 -7.76
C GLY A 552 -10.76 -37.08 -7.22
N VAL A 553 -11.35 -37.01 -6.03
CA VAL A 553 -11.49 -35.75 -5.27
C VAL A 553 -10.12 -35.07 -5.16
N LYS A 554 -10.07 -33.75 -5.35
CA LYS A 554 -8.85 -32.95 -5.14
C LYS A 554 -9.08 -31.82 -4.15
N ALA A 555 -8.13 -31.61 -3.24
CA ALA A 555 -8.26 -30.59 -2.19
C ALA A 555 -7.07 -29.62 -2.20
N PHE A 556 -7.37 -28.35 -1.96
CA PHE A 556 -6.41 -27.25 -1.93
C PHE A 556 -6.68 -26.34 -0.73
N SER A 557 -5.64 -25.74 -0.14
CA SER A 557 -5.81 -24.74 0.93
C SER A 557 -4.79 -23.62 0.83
N MET A 558 -5.26 -22.37 0.88
CA MET A 558 -4.41 -21.17 0.96
C MET A 558 -3.54 -21.14 2.23
N PHE A 559 -3.99 -21.81 3.29
CA PHE A 559 -3.38 -21.73 4.61
C PHE A 559 -3.12 -23.13 5.18
N TYR A 560 -2.20 -23.21 6.12
CA TYR A 560 -1.96 -24.42 6.90
C TYR A 560 -2.99 -24.55 8.03
N ASN A 561 -3.38 -25.78 8.33
CA ASN A 561 -4.15 -26.12 9.53
C ASN A 561 -3.52 -27.34 10.23
N PRO A 562 -3.41 -27.37 11.57
CA PRO A 562 -2.86 -28.52 12.30
C PRO A 562 -3.57 -29.86 12.01
N SER A 563 -4.84 -29.82 11.62
CA SER A 563 -5.59 -31.02 11.23
C SER A 563 -5.05 -31.66 9.94
N PHE A 564 -4.28 -30.95 9.10
CA PHE A 564 -3.70 -31.52 7.88
C PHE A 564 -2.53 -32.46 8.17
N GLU A 565 -1.66 -32.10 9.13
CA GLU A 565 -0.54 -32.97 9.53
C GLU A 565 -1.00 -34.13 10.44
N LYS A 566 -2.11 -33.98 11.17
CA LYS A 566 -2.71 -35.06 11.96
C LYS A 566 -3.40 -36.15 11.12
N ASN A 567 -3.78 -35.87 9.88
CA ASN A 567 -4.60 -36.75 9.04
C ASN A 567 -3.98 -37.00 7.66
N VAL A 568 -2.64 -37.07 7.57
CA VAL A 568 -1.91 -37.15 6.28
C VAL A 568 -2.39 -38.30 5.41
N ASP A 569 -2.54 -39.51 5.96
CA ASP A 569 -2.89 -40.73 5.21
C ASP A 569 -4.32 -40.74 4.66
N ASP A 570 -5.22 -39.98 5.28
CA ASP A 570 -6.62 -39.85 4.84
C ASP A 570 -6.79 -38.65 3.89
N LEU A 571 -5.98 -37.60 4.04
CA LEU A 571 -5.99 -36.41 3.16
C LEU A 571 -5.14 -36.57 1.90
N SER A 572 -4.16 -37.47 1.89
CA SER A 572 -3.41 -37.87 0.69
C SER A 572 -4.33 -38.45 -0.38
N LYS A 573 -5.40 -39.15 0.02
CA LYS A 573 -6.44 -39.71 -0.88
C LYS A 573 -7.13 -38.63 -1.72
N ALA A 574 -7.26 -37.42 -1.17
CA ALA A 574 -7.74 -36.23 -1.89
C ALA A 574 -6.60 -35.39 -2.49
N SER A 575 -5.37 -35.91 -2.49
CA SER A 575 -4.12 -35.24 -2.88
C SER A 575 -4.01 -33.81 -2.34
N LEU A 576 -4.31 -33.61 -1.05
CA LEU A 576 -4.38 -32.28 -0.47
C LEU A 576 -3.08 -31.50 -0.70
N VAL A 577 -3.20 -30.31 -1.31
CA VAL A 577 -2.13 -29.34 -1.47
C VAL A 577 -2.41 -28.13 -0.57
N TYR A 578 -1.45 -27.71 0.25
CA TYR A 578 -1.61 -26.51 1.07
C TYR A 578 -0.36 -25.63 1.08
N LEU A 579 -0.56 -24.34 1.34
CA LEU A 579 0.51 -23.35 1.43
C LEU A 579 0.85 -23.03 2.88
N MET A 580 2.11 -22.65 3.10
CA MET A 580 2.62 -22.14 4.37
C MET A 580 3.92 -21.35 4.14
N ASP A 581 4.00 -20.18 4.77
CA ASP A 581 5.21 -19.35 4.87
C ASP A 581 6.24 -19.92 5.87
N ARG A 582 5.75 -20.56 6.94
CA ARG A 582 6.52 -20.94 8.13
C ARG A 582 6.41 -22.45 8.37
N LYS A 583 7.54 -23.16 8.32
CA LYS A 583 7.69 -24.55 8.78
C LYS A 583 9.10 -24.80 9.26
N ILE A 584 9.23 -25.29 10.50
CA ILE A 584 10.49 -25.77 11.05
C ILE A 584 10.79 -27.14 10.46
N ASN A 585 12.00 -27.31 9.92
CA ASN A 585 12.52 -28.60 9.52
C ASN A 585 13.25 -29.24 10.71
N TYR A 586 12.54 -30.02 11.53
CA TYR A 586 13.08 -30.63 12.74
C TYR A 586 14.23 -31.62 12.49
N ASP A 587 14.43 -32.06 11.24
CA ASP A 587 15.54 -32.93 10.84
C ASP A 587 16.82 -32.18 10.46
N GLY A 588 16.75 -30.87 10.22
CA GLY A 588 17.90 -30.05 9.82
C GLY A 588 18.85 -29.73 10.98
N ASP A 589 20.16 -29.77 10.72
CA ASP A 589 21.18 -29.55 11.75
C ASP A 589 21.17 -28.11 12.29
N PHE A 590 20.92 -27.13 11.42
CA PHE A 590 20.75 -25.73 11.80
C PHE A 590 19.54 -25.54 12.72
N GLU A 591 18.38 -26.09 12.34
CA GLU A 591 17.16 -26.00 13.12
C GLU A 591 17.31 -26.70 14.48
N LYS A 592 17.94 -27.88 14.52
CA LYS A 592 18.29 -28.60 15.76
C LYS A 592 19.19 -27.76 16.67
N GLU A 593 20.23 -27.12 16.11
CA GLU A 593 21.14 -26.24 16.85
C GLU A 593 20.38 -25.07 17.48
N ILE A 594 19.58 -24.34 16.71
CA ILE A 594 18.83 -23.17 17.21
C ILE A 594 17.77 -23.57 18.25
N LEU A 595 17.08 -24.70 18.05
CA LEU A 595 16.12 -25.22 19.04
C LEU A 595 16.80 -25.65 20.34
N ALA A 596 17.98 -26.26 20.26
CA ALA A 596 18.78 -26.63 21.42
C ALA A 596 19.29 -25.39 22.18
N ASP A 597 19.86 -24.42 21.47
CA ASP A 597 20.33 -23.13 22.02
C ASP A 597 19.17 -22.38 22.72
N TYR A 598 18.00 -22.29 22.07
CA TYR A 598 16.83 -21.65 22.66
C TYR A 598 16.36 -22.37 23.93
N LYS A 599 16.27 -23.71 23.89
CA LYS A 599 15.86 -24.52 25.04
C LYS A 599 16.86 -24.42 26.20
N ALA A 600 18.16 -24.44 25.93
CA ALA A 600 19.20 -24.29 26.93
C ALA A 600 19.17 -22.92 27.62
N LYS A 601 18.84 -21.86 26.86
CA LYS A 601 18.83 -20.49 27.35
C LYS A 601 17.53 -20.08 28.08
N TYR A 602 16.39 -20.59 27.64
CA TYR A 602 15.06 -20.17 28.12
C TYR A 602 14.27 -21.28 28.83
N CYS A 603 14.83 -22.48 28.95
CA CYS A 603 14.19 -23.66 29.58
C CYS A 603 12.83 -24.06 28.99
N LYS A 604 12.49 -23.57 27.79
CA LYS A 604 11.23 -23.82 27.06
C LYS A 604 11.49 -23.89 25.56
N SER A 605 10.60 -24.55 24.81
CA SER A 605 10.58 -24.44 23.34
C SER A 605 10.18 -23.01 22.91
N PRO A 606 10.63 -22.52 21.74
CA PRO A 606 10.21 -21.22 21.25
C PRO A 606 8.72 -21.23 20.88
N SER A 607 8.01 -20.13 21.18
CA SER A 607 6.66 -19.90 20.68
C SER A 607 6.69 -19.41 19.23
N LYS A 608 5.52 -19.34 18.57
CA LYS A 608 5.37 -18.77 17.22
C LYS A 608 6.09 -17.42 17.08
N TYR A 609 5.91 -16.53 18.05
CA TYR A 609 6.48 -15.18 18.00
C TYR A 609 7.99 -15.15 18.28
N ALA A 610 8.51 -16.09 19.10
CA ALA A 610 9.95 -16.26 19.26
C ALA A 610 10.62 -16.82 18.01
N VAL A 611 9.98 -17.74 17.28
CA VAL A 611 10.48 -18.20 15.97
C VAL A 611 10.51 -17.03 14.98
N ILE A 612 9.45 -16.24 14.89
CA ILE A 612 9.40 -15.06 14.00
C ILE A 612 10.45 -14.01 14.39
N GLY A 613 10.64 -13.74 15.69
CA GLY A 613 11.66 -12.82 16.19
C GLY A 613 13.08 -13.27 15.86
N PHE A 614 13.35 -14.58 15.97
CA PHE A 614 14.64 -15.15 15.54
C PHE A 614 14.82 -15.02 14.03
N ASP A 615 13.83 -15.46 13.24
CA ASP A 615 13.89 -15.46 11.77
C ASP A 615 14.13 -14.06 11.22
N VAL A 616 13.31 -13.09 11.62
CA VAL A 616 13.40 -11.70 11.15
C VAL A 616 14.75 -11.10 11.53
N MET A 617 15.17 -11.22 12.80
CA MET A 617 16.42 -10.61 13.24
C MET A 617 17.64 -11.28 12.58
N ASN A 618 17.66 -12.62 12.46
CA ASN A 618 18.79 -13.32 11.85
C ASN A 618 18.89 -13.01 10.35
N ASP A 619 17.76 -12.96 9.63
CA ASP A 619 17.71 -12.64 8.20
C ASP A 619 18.22 -11.22 7.93
N MET A 620 17.74 -10.23 8.69
CA MET A 620 18.10 -8.83 8.50
C MET A 620 19.57 -8.58 8.86
N LEU A 621 20.06 -9.09 10.00
CA LEU A 621 21.48 -8.98 10.39
C LEU A 621 22.43 -9.62 9.37
N THR A 622 22.05 -10.79 8.82
CA THR A 622 22.85 -11.52 7.82
C THR A 622 22.93 -10.75 6.50
N ARG A 623 21.83 -10.17 6.01
CA ARG A 623 21.81 -9.38 4.77
C ARG A 623 22.56 -8.06 4.92
N GLU A 624 22.33 -7.37 6.03
CA GLU A 624 22.94 -6.08 6.35
C GLU A 624 24.46 -6.19 6.52
N ASN A 625 24.91 -7.28 7.13
CA ASN A 625 26.30 -7.70 7.26
C ASN A 625 27.21 -6.61 7.87
N LYS A 626 28.52 -6.64 7.60
CA LYS A 626 29.48 -5.64 8.12
C LYS A 626 29.55 -4.36 7.28
N LYS A 627 29.23 -4.47 5.97
CA LYS A 627 29.37 -3.43 4.95
C LYS A 627 28.15 -2.52 4.80
N GLY A 628 27.02 -2.85 5.42
CA GLY A 628 25.77 -2.10 5.28
C GLY A 628 25.11 -2.26 3.92
N GLU A 629 24.86 -3.51 3.51
CA GLU A 629 24.43 -3.83 2.15
C GLU A 629 23.08 -4.54 2.06
N ILE A 630 22.19 -4.35 3.05
CA ILE A 630 20.89 -5.06 3.12
C ILE A 630 20.13 -5.05 1.79
N PHE A 631 19.96 -3.89 1.14
CA PHE A 631 19.23 -3.77 -0.14
C PHE A 631 19.97 -4.36 -1.35
N LYS A 632 21.30 -4.56 -1.28
CA LYS A 632 22.04 -5.32 -2.31
C LYS A 632 21.85 -6.83 -2.12
N GLN A 633 21.59 -7.28 -0.89
CA GLN A 633 21.42 -8.69 -0.54
C GLN A 633 19.95 -9.13 -0.46
N ILE A 634 18.99 -8.20 -0.44
CA ILE A 634 17.56 -8.46 -0.18
C ILE A 634 16.92 -9.42 -1.19
N GLY A 635 17.34 -9.40 -2.46
CA GLY A 635 16.82 -10.29 -3.50
C GLY A 635 17.27 -11.77 -3.39
N LYS A 636 18.13 -12.13 -2.44
CA LYS A 636 18.53 -13.54 -2.24
C LYS A 636 17.41 -14.31 -1.53
N SER A 637 16.93 -15.40 -2.13
CA SER A 637 16.07 -16.37 -1.45
C SER A 637 16.85 -17.07 -0.34
N GLN A 638 16.30 -17.14 0.87
CA GLN A 638 16.81 -17.99 1.95
C GLN A 638 15.72 -18.42 2.93
N THR A 639 16.01 -19.46 3.70
CA THR A 639 15.12 -20.00 4.74
C THR A 639 15.84 -19.88 6.08
N GLN A 640 15.16 -19.36 7.09
CA GLN A 640 15.65 -19.32 8.48
C GLN A 640 15.09 -20.52 9.27
N LEU A 641 14.89 -20.42 10.59
CA LEU A 641 14.38 -21.52 11.42
C LEU A 641 13.01 -22.02 10.97
N ALA A 642 12.12 -21.12 10.53
CA ALA A 642 10.83 -21.51 9.93
C ALA A 642 10.45 -20.71 8.68
N THR A 643 10.72 -19.42 8.66
CA THR A 643 10.23 -18.50 7.63
C THR A 643 11.07 -18.61 6.36
N LYS A 644 10.40 -18.69 5.21
CA LYS A 644 11.05 -18.54 3.90
C LYS A 644 11.00 -17.08 3.47
N PHE A 645 12.15 -16.53 3.08
CA PHE A 645 12.31 -15.14 2.64
C PHE A 645 12.66 -15.04 1.17
N GLU A 646 11.74 -14.54 0.36
CA GLU A 646 11.90 -14.25 -1.07
C GLU A 646 11.37 -12.85 -1.36
N PHE A 647 12.19 -11.84 -1.10
CA PHE A 647 11.78 -10.45 -1.24
C PHE A 647 11.73 -9.97 -2.69
N VAL A 648 10.61 -9.38 -3.09
CA VAL A 648 10.42 -8.66 -4.36
C VAL A 648 10.03 -7.22 -4.09
N LYS A 649 10.19 -6.32 -5.06
CA LYS A 649 9.63 -4.96 -4.93
C LYS A 649 8.12 -4.99 -5.18
N ALA A 650 7.36 -4.36 -4.28
CA ALA A 650 5.92 -4.14 -4.42
C ALA A 650 5.56 -3.38 -5.71
N LYS A 651 6.38 -2.38 -6.02
CA LYS A 651 6.29 -1.54 -7.23
C LYS A 651 7.66 -0.91 -7.53
N PRO A 652 7.87 -0.31 -8.72
CA PRO A 652 9.10 0.44 -9.01
C PRO A 652 9.37 1.49 -7.92
N ASN A 653 10.58 1.45 -7.35
CA ASN A 653 11.00 2.27 -6.20
C ASN A 653 10.15 2.17 -4.92
N GLY A 654 9.29 1.15 -4.80
CA GLY A 654 8.51 0.86 -3.61
C GLY A 654 9.21 -0.04 -2.60
N ALA A 655 8.45 -0.45 -1.58
CA ALA A 655 8.88 -1.37 -0.53
C ALA A 655 9.27 -2.75 -1.06
N TYR A 656 10.09 -3.47 -0.30
CA TYR A 656 10.34 -4.89 -0.50
C TYR A 656 9.31 -5.71 0.29
N ILE A 657 8.65 -6.67 -0.35
CA ILE A 657 7.66 -7.57 0.26
C ILE A 657 8.15 -9.00 0.13
N ASN A 658 8.04 -9.77 1.20
CA ASN A 658 8.27 -11.21 1.16
C ASN A 658 7.18 -11.91 0.34
N ASN A 659 7.58 -12.63 -0.72
CA ASN A 659 6.70 -13.56 -1.45
C ASN A 659 7.07 -15.02 -1.14
N GLY A 660 7.84 -15.26 -0.09
CA GLY A 660 8.34 -16.57 0.31
C GLY A 660 7.24 -17.45 0.92
N TYR A 661 7.00 -18.59 0.27
CA TYR A 661 6.14 -19.65 0.79
C TYR A 661 6.62 -21.04 0.35
N ARG A 662 6.07 -22.06 1.00
CA ARG A 662 6.20 -23.48 0.65
C ARG A 662 4.86 -23.99 0.13
N VAL A 663 4.93 -24.98 -0.76
CA VAL A 663 3.77 -25.76 -1.20
C VAL A 663 3.97 -27.18 -0.71
N VAL A 664 3.14 -27.60 0.24
CA VAL A 664 3.13 -28.99 0.72
C VAL A 664 2.09 -29.76 -0.10
N ARG A 665 2.46 -30.95 -0.57
CA ARG A 665 1.56 -31.85 -1.31
C ARG A 665 1.53 -33.18 -0.59
N LEU A 666 0.33 -33.62 -0.22
CA LEU A 666 0.13 -34.95 0.32
C LEU A 666 -0.07 -35.90 -0.87
N MET A 667 0.85 -36.84 -1.04
CA MET A 667 0.87 -37.81 -2.13
C MET A 667 0.26 -39.13 -1.65
N GLN A 668 -0.50 -39.81 -2.53
CA GLN A 668 -0.98 -41.18 -2.32
C GLN A 668 0.15 -42.19 -2.47
#